data_AF-A0A6C0J6T6-F1
#
_entry.id   AF-A0A6C0J6T6-F1
#
_cell.length_a   1.000
_cell.length_b   1.000
_cell.length_c   1.000
_cell.angle_alpha   90.00
_cell.angle_beta   90.00
_cell.angle_gamma   90.00
#
_symmetry.space_group_name_H-M   'P 1'
#
loop_
_entity.id
_entity.type
_entity.pdbx_description
1 polymer ?
#
loop_
_entity_poly.entity_id
_entity_poly.type
_entity_poly.pdbx_seq_one_letter_code
_entity_poly.pdbx_strand_id
1 'polypeptide(L)'
;MIKQHTDKWYKIKASTFGATDAACILGHGYNTRDEIIYNKIHRIDSRKLSNNLPQETLLLMARGNRYEPIVNDLYSKQHCIVLQETGLKYHPNLIFQTASPDGLISNTNKFHLMEFKVKRSLSESIPYKHWIQMQMQMAVYGIDKCMYSQNVIHEFPDYTTYVNEINKFSGVNNSHGVHIWEGNKYYWRLDEYSEKLINYDSVFFKQAEPILRDAWNEVELGRKSLLQTSSKHGPDESVFSLHKKRRVSEVASRLIVSPHMLTNWFRQDTLLDWLDLYGSTDKKSLEPNPFIDMLRIKNYEFASITKTFIKNKYKKLDGFVDDIDTMAPEQFVENSNIEPDQLKISNSAVKRTRIAIQKCTPIILNACFSSNIDEKFTFEGRIDMLILNAYIDKVFKNKYSSGKPNKYSAIKFKFSTVNLKSDGKHMLNCVKQKVYKAQLWLLNKALSIEQNYLSPCVFILGRKSEFTKSGIKIKYNSAFKRLGVIDFSDDGLDYEYNKMAYDSLDWLIKVREPGINLLDPMKPGDNSYLYPNMKNSSDIPWSDYKKEIASNIKDITLMYKCGKKIRDYAMLHGITQWTQLKPETIASSGKIILNQIMKFVNSNKTNTPSKMATNAVFSTKMLPSVEFFIDFESIGNMYDDFSKFPEAANYAQIFLIGAVIVDNVKNQTYKCYYLVDRLNKDEEKKMVHSMFVDFQKLCAPYNQTYLPLIFWGNAEKYMLERVLGKDKLLDYNPILIDMCKIFRNNNIIFPGQFGYGLKQVAKTMYKSGYIQTLWKDGDDISNGISAMSEGLRHLRDGRSDISQKFFKDVIEYNYIDCKVLQEILMFFRKEH
;
A
#
# COMPACT_ATOMS: atom_id res chain seq x y z
N MET A 1 34.59 28.43 11.08
CA MET A 1 33.63 27.42 11.58
C MET A 1 32.82 28.06 12.71
N ILE A 2 31.51 27.88 12.77
CA ILE A 2 30.65 28.55 13.78
C ILE A 2 30.14 27.49 14.75
N LYS A 3 30.50 27.61 16.03
CA LYS A 3 30.16 26.62 17.06
C LYS A 3 28.64 26.45 17.20
N GLN A 4 28.20 25.20 17.32
CA GLN A 4 26.79 24.85 17.47
C GLN A 4 26.17 25.51 18.70
N HIS A 5 24.86 25.70 18.69
CA HIS A 5 24.07 26.27 19.80
C HIS A 5 24.44 27.71 20.25
N THR A 6 25.30 28.42 19.52
CA THR A 6 25.58 29.85 19.78
C THR A 6 24.51 30.76 19.16
N ASP A 7 24.31 31.98 19.67
CA ASP A 7 23.38 32.95 19.05
C ASP A 7 23.70 33.23 17.58
N LYS A 8 24.99 33.26 17.24
CA LYS A 8 25.45 33.43 15.85
C LYS A 8 25.02 32.26 14.97
N TRP A 9 25.04 31.03 15.50
CA TRP A 9 24.56 29.83 14.80
C TRP A 9 23.06 29.91 14.51
N TYR A 10 22.24 30.27 15.52
CA TYR A 10 20.79 30.43 15.36
C TYR A 10 20.43 31.53 14.34
N LYS A 11 21.10 32.69 14.38
CA LYS A 11 20.89 33.78 13.41
C LYS A 11 21.16 33.36 11.96
N ILE A 12 22.19 32.54 11.75
CA ILE A 12 22.54 32.05 10.41
C ILE A 12 21.54 30.99 9.95
N LYS A 13 21.13 30.06 10.83
CA LYS A 13 20.08 29.08 10.49
C LYS A 13 18.75 29.75 10.17
N ALA A 14 18.37 30.83 10.85
CA ALA A 14 17.18 31.60 10.51
C ALA A 14 17.25 32.24 9.11
N SER A 15 18.47 32.47 8.62
CA SER A 15 18.72 33.20 7.37
C SER A 15 19.20 32.33 6.21
N THR A 16 19.37 31.02 6.37
CA THR A 16 19.88 30.07 5.35
C THR A 16 19.10 28.76 5.42
N PHE A 17 19.19 27.92 4.38
CA PHE A 17 18.72 26.54 4.43
C PHE A 17 19.77 25.65 5.09
N GLY A 18 19.42 25.00 6.20
CA GLY A 18 20.22 23.92 6.77
C GLY A 18 20.02 22.60 6.02
N ALA A 19 20.81 21.58 6.36
CA ALA A 19 20.65 20.23 5.81
C ALA A 19 19.26 19.62 6.06
N THR A 20 18.65 19.91 7.23
CA THR A 20 17.28 19.48 7.56
C THR A 20 16.21 20.27 6.80
N ASP A 21 16.46 21.56 6.53
CA ASP A 21 15.55 22.40 5.73
C ASP A 21 15.51 21.90 4.28
N ALA A 22 16.66 21.50 3.73
CA ALA A 22 16.75 20.91 2.41
C ALA A 22 15.91 19.63 2.29
N ALA A 23 15.91 18.76 3.31
CA ALA A 23 15.03 17.59 3.35
C ALA A 23 13.53 17.99 3.32
N CYS A 24 13.15 19.07 4.00
CA CYS A 24 11.78 19.61 3.97
C CYS A 24 11.41 20.17 2.59
N ILE A 25 12.30 20.96 1.98
CA ILE A 25 12.10 21.57 0.65
C ILE A 25 11.96 20.50 -0.43
N LEU A 26 12.72 19.41 -0.32
CA LEU A 26 12.65 18.25 -1.20
C LEU A 26 11.45 17.33 -0.90
N GLY A 27 10.60 17.67 0.08
CA GLY A 27 9.33 16.97 0.34
C GLY A 27 9.40 15.81 1.34
N HIS A 28 10.49 15.70 2.10
CA HIS A 28 10.75 14.56 3.00
C HIS A 28 10.87 14.92 4.48
N GLY A 29 10.79 16.20 4.82
CA GLY A 29 10.89 16.70 6.20
C GLY A 29 9.55 16.74 6.94
N TYR A 30 9.61 17.14 8.21
CA TYR A 30 8.40 17.30 9.05
C TYR A 30 7.62 18.58 8.72
N ASN A 31 8.34 19.63 8.32
CA ASN A 31 7.76 20.89 7.89
C ASN A 31 7.51 20.88 6.39
N THR A 32 6.50 21.63 5.96
CA THR A 32 6.24 21.83 4.54
C THR A 32 7.29 22.77 3.93
N ARG A 33 7.49 22.67 2.61
CA ARG A 33 8.35 23.62 1.87
C ARG A 33 7.95 25.07 2.12
N ASP A 34 6.65 25.36 2.14
CA ASP A 34 6.12 26.71 2.27
C ASP A 34 6.34 27.26 3.68
N GLU A 35 6.22 26.42 4.71
CA GLU A 35 6.61 26.78 6.08
C GLU A 35 8.10 27.14 6.17
N ILE A 36 8.98 26.35 5.55
CA ILE A 36 10.42 26.64 5.55
C ILE A 36 10.69 27.97 4.84
N ILE A 37 10.09 28.18 3.65
CA ILE A 37 10.26 29.43 2.89
C ILE A 37 9.75 30.62 3.70
N TYR A 38 8.57 30.52 4.30
CA TYR A 38 8.01 31.54 5.19
C TYR A 38 8.95 31.85 6.35
N ASN A 39 9.43 30.82 7.06
CA ASN A 39 10.37 30.96 8.17
C ASN A 39 11.65 31.69 7.75
N LYS A 40 12.18 31.40 6.55
CA LYS A 40 13.39 32.07 6.03
C LYS A 40 13.13 33.48 5.53
N ILE A 41 11.95 33.77 4.96
CA ILE A 41 11.54 35.12 4.57
C ILE A 41 11.54 36.02 5.81
N HIS A 42 10.91 35.55 6.89
CA HIS A 42 10.75 36.32 8.13
C HIS A 42 11.91 36.16 9.13
N ARG A 43 12.94 35.37 8.82
CA ARG A 43 14.09 35.08 9.69
C ARG A 43 13.67 34.61 11.08
N ILE A 44 12.72 33.69 11.15
CA ILE A 44 12.20 33.15 12.40
C ILE A 44 13.29 32.32 13.08
N ASP A 45 13.60 32.67 14.33
CA ASP A 45 14.55 31.94 15.17
C ASP A 45 13.99 30.56 15.50
N SER A 46 14.76 29.50 15.25
CA SER A 46 14.32 28.13 15.51
C SER A 46 14.03 27.85 16.98
N ARG A 47 14.57 28.64 17.91
CA ARG A 47 14.23 28.57 19.34
C ARG A 47 12.81 29.05 19.64
N LYS A 48 12.19 29.82 18.74
CA LYS A 48 10.80 30.31 18.86
C LYS A 48 9.79 29.40 18.17
N LEU A 49 10.25 28.53 17.27
CA LEU A 49 9.41 27.56 16.54
C LEU A 49 8.94 26.40 17.44
N SER A 50 9.63 26.13 18.55
CA SER A 50 9.28 25.06 19.49
C SER A 50 7.97 25.28 20.26
N ASN A 51 7.48 26.52 20.35
CA ASN A 51 6.30 26.84 21.16
C ASN A 51 4.97 26.32 20.60
N ASN A 52 4.95 25.87 19.34
CA ASN A 52 3.76 25.35 18.66
C ASN A 52 3.83 23.85 18.34
N LEU A 53 4.86 23.13 18.80
CA LEU A 53 5.03 21.69 18.55
C LEU A 53 4.30 20.85 19.61
N PRO A 54 3.79 19.64 19.25
CA PRO A 54 3.23 18.71 20.22
C PRO A 54 4.24 18.38 21.32
N GLN A 55 3.77 18.24 22.57
CA GLN A 55 4.62 17.99 23.73
C GLN A 55 5.52 16.74 23.58
N GLU A 56 5.02 15.67 22.94
CA GLU A 56 5.82 14.47 22.64
C GLU A 56 7.01 14.77 21.73
N THR A 57 6.84 15.66 20.73
CA THR A 57 7.93 16.03 19.81
C THR A 57 9.01 16.81 20.53
N LEU A 58 8.62 17.72 21.43
CA LEU A 58 9.56 18.47 22.26
C LEU A 58 10.37 17.54 23.17
N LEU A 59 9.72 16.54 23.77
CA LEU A 59 10.39 15.54 24.60
C LEU A 59 11.41 14.70 23.81
N LEU A 60 11.07 14.30 22.57
CA LEU A 60 12.00 13.56 21.71
C LEU A 60 13.20 14.39 21.26
N MET A 61 12.99 15.68 20.93
CA MET A 61 14.09 16.59 20.57
C MET A 61 15.01 16.84 21.77
N ALA A 62 14.44 17.06 22.96
CA ALA A 62 15.22 17.22 24.20
C ALA A 62 16.02 15.96 24.52
N ARG A 63 15.43 14.77 24.33
CA ARG A 63 16.13 13.48 24.52
C ARG A 63 17.32 13.33 23.56
N GLY A 64 17.15 13.72 22.28
CA GLY A 64 18.24 13.71 21.31
C GLY A 64 19.44 14.54 21.78
N ASN A 65 19.20 15.81 22.11
CA ASN A 65 20.23 16.73 22.58
C ASN A 65 20.89 16.27 23.90
N ARG A 66 20.11 15.64 24.79
CA ARG A 66 20.60 15.12 26.08
C ARG A 66 21.64 14.03 25.89
N TYR A 67 21.39 13.06 25.01
CA TYR A 67 22.23 11.87 24.87
C TYR A 67 23.26 11.96 23.73
N GLU A 68 23.22 13.00 22.90
CA GLU A 68 24.22 13.22 21.84
C GLU A 68 25.68 13.21 22.35
N PRO A 69 26.06 13.90 23.46
CA PRO A 69 27.43 13.83 23.98
C PRO A 69 27.83 12.43 24.45
N ILE A 70 26.86 11.64 24.95
CA ILE A 70 27.10 10.29 25.45
C ILE A 70 27.39 9.34 24.30
N VAL A 71 26.56 9.34 23.26
CA VAL A 71 26.75 8.44 22.11
C VAL A 71 28.04 8.80 21.35
N ASN A 72 28.45 10.08 21.36
CA ASN A 72 29.73 10.52 20.83
C ASN A 72 30.92 9.93 21.62
N ASP A 73 30.90 10.03 22.95
CA ASP A 73 31.94 9.46 23.82
C ASP A 73 32.02 7.93 23.70
N LEU A 74 30.87 7.25 23.67
CA LEU A 74 30.80 5.80 23.48
C LEU A 74 31.41 5.37 22.14
N TYR A 75 31.03 6.05 21.06
CA TYR A 75 31.58 5.77 19.73
C TYR A 75 33.10 6.00 19.67
N SER A 76 33.58 7.11 20.26
CA SER A 76 35.00 7.44 20.32
C SER A 76 35.81 6.38 21.07
N LYS A 77 35.31 5.91 22.22
CA LYS A 77 35.93 4.84 23.02
C LYS A 77 35.93 3.50 22.28
N GLN A 78 34.77 3.11 21.74
CA GLN A 78 34.59 1.83 21.06
C GLN A 78 35.51 1.68 19.85
N HIS A 79 35.65 2.73 19.04
CA HIS A 79 36.43 2.69 17.81
C HIS A 79 37.86 3.22 17.97
N CYS A 80 38.24 3.63 19.19
CA CYS A 80 39.54 4.26 19.48
C CYS A 80 39.85 5.44 18.53
N ILE A 81 38.85 6.29 18.27
CA ILE A 81 38.97 7.45 17.40
C ILE A 81 38.74 8.75 18.17
N VAL A 82 39.27 9.84 17.64
CA VAL A 82 38.96 11.20 18.11
C VAL A 82 37.99 11.84 17.13
N LEU A 83 36.75 12.04 17.57
CA LEU A 83 35.76 12.85 16.86
C LEU A 83 36.07 14.33 17.07
N GLN A 84 36.42 15.04 16.00
CA GLN A 84 36.57 16.48 16.03
C GLN A 84 35.20 17.15 16.03
N GLU A 85 34.99 18.09 16.94
CA GLU A 85 33.78 18.92 16.97
C GLU A 85 33.67 19.70 15.65
N THR A 86 32.51 19.62 15.00
CA THR A 86 32.24 20.44 13.81
C THR A 86 31.37 21.65 14.18
N GLY A 87 31.17 22.54 13.21
CA GLY A 87 30.24 23.65 13.39
C GLY A 87 29.43 23.91 12.13
N LEU A 88 28.74 25.04 12.11
CA LEU A 88 28.03 25.45 10.90
C LEU A 88 29.04 25.95 9.85
N LYS A 89 28.93 25.38 8.64
CA LYS A 89 29.68 25.76 7.44
C LYS A 89 28.72 26.12 6.31
N TYR A 90 29.11 27.07 5.47
CA TYR A 90 28.41 27.40 4.23
C TYR A 90 28.89 26.50 3.09
N HIS A 91 27.99 26.14 2.19
CA HIS A 91 28.40 25.48 0.94
C HIS A 91 29.29 26.43 0.13
N PRO A 92 30.40 25.97 -0.46
CA PRO A 92 31.34 26.83 -1.18
C PRO A 92 30.69 27.60 -2.35
N ASN A 93 29.73 26.96 -3.04
CA ASN A 93 29.08 27.53 -4.23
C ASN A 93 27.60 27.91 -4.04
N LEU A 94 27.01 27.57 -2.89
CA LEU A 94 25.60 27.81 -2.56
C LEU A 94 25.53 28.54 -1.23
N ILE A 95 25.81 29.84 -1.24
CA ILE A 95 25.93 30.64 -0.01
C ILE A 95 24.63 30.68 0.84
N PHE A 96 23.51 30.22 0.30
CA PHE A 96 22.26 30.07 1.04
C PHE A 96 22.09 28.71 1.71
N GLN A 97 22.98 27.74 1.45
CA GLN A 97 22.97 26.40 2.01
C GLN A 97 24.05 26.25 3.08
N THR A 98 23.66 25.70 4.23
CA THR A 98 24.55 25.44 5.36
C THR A 98 24.36 24.02 5.91
N ALA A 99 25.36 23.53 6.63
CA ALA A 99 25.28 22.26 7.35
C ALA A 99 26.12 22.30 8.63
N SER A 100 25.72 21.51 9.61
CA SER A 100 26.37 21.36 10.92
C SER A 100 26.30 19.89 11.32
N PRO A 101 27.23 19.04 10.82
CA PRO A 101 27.34 17.63 11.22
C PRO A 101 27.65 17.46 12.71
N ASP A 102 27.40 16.29 13.26
CA ASP A 102 27.61 16.04 14.70
C ASP A 102 29.11 15.84 15.02
N GLY A 103 29.89 15.38 14.04
CA GLY A 103 31.34 15.17 14.22
C GLY A 103 32.10 14.97 12.91
N LEU A 104 33.42 15.08 12.99
CA LEU A 104 34.35 14.75 11.91
C LEU A 104 35.40 13.76 12.41
N ILE A 105 35.49 12.61 11.76
CA ILE A 105 36.51 11.59 12.01
C ILE A 105 37.72 11.92 11.14
N SER A 106 38.89 12.03 11.77
CA SER A 106 40.15 12.41 11.14
C SER A 106 41.31 11.49 11.54
N ASN A 107 41.18 10.19 11.28
CA ASN A 107 42.27 9.23 11.43
C ASN A 107 42.35 8.35 10.17
N THR A 108 43.57 8.03 9.72
CA THR A 108 43.89 7.11 8.59
C THR A 108 43.59 7.59 7.15
N ASN A 109 44.11 8.76 6.75
CA ASN A 109 44.04 9.28 5.37
C ASN A 109 42.63 9.38 4.75
N LYS A 110 41.56 9.32 5.57
CA LYS A 110 40.15 9.37 5.14
C LYS A 110 39.36 10.23 6.12
N PHE A 111 38.60 11.19 5.59
CA PHE A 111 37.72 12.06 6.35
C PHE A 111 36.28 11.55 6.26
N HIS A 112 35.65 11.25 7.38
CA HIS A 112 34.24 10.88 7.42
C HIS A 112 33.48 11.85 8.33
N LEU A 113 32.34 12.35 7.87
CA LEU A 113 31.38 13.03 8.74
C LEU A 113 30.71 12.02 9.69
N MET A 114 30.15 12.51 10.78
CA MET A 114 29.39 11.72 11.75
C MET A 114 27.99 12.32 11.94
N GLU A 115 26.97 11.46 11.96
CA GLU A 115 25.58 11.79 12.26
C GLU A 115 25.01 10.78 13.26
N PHE A 116 24.71 11.25 14.47
CA PHE A 116 24.13 10.47 15.55
C PHE A 116 22.60 10.63 15.61
N LYS A 117 21.89 9.54 15.90
CA LYS A 117 20.45 9.56 16.19
C LYS A 117 20.14 8.71 17.41
N VAL A 118 19.55 9.35 18.42
CA VAL A 118 19.01 8.65 19.60
C VAL A 118 17.55 8.28 19.31
N LYS A 119 17.22 6.99 19.37
CA LYS A 119 15.91 6.44 18.97
C LYS A 119 15.29 5.58 20.08
N ARG A 120 13.98 5.32 19.93
CA ARG A 120 13.23 4.37 20.78
C ARG A 120 13.48 2.91 20.41
N SER A 121 13.80 2.65 19.14
CA SER A 121 14.16 1.35 18.58
C SER A 121 15.02 1.55 17.33
N LEU A 122 15.79 0.53 16.94
CA LEU A 122 16.55 0.56 15.69
C LEU A 122 15.61 0.57 14.48
N SER A 123 16.01 1.26 13.42
CA SER A 123 15.33 1.21 12.12
C SER A 123 16.11 0.33 11.16
N GLU A 124 15.43 -0.61 10.49
CA GLU A 124 16.04 -1.52 9.50
C GLU A 124 16.66 -0.75 8.33
N SER A 125 16.02 0.33 7.89
CA SER A 125 16.50 1.25 6.85
C SER A 125 16.76 2.67 7.40
N ILE A 126 17.57 3.46 6.68
CA ILE A 126 17.87 4.85 7.04
C ILE A 126 16.70 5.71 6.57
N PRO A 127 16.01 6.44 7.46
CA PRO A 127 14.93 7.34 7.04
C PRO A 127 15.46 8.34 6.01
N TYR A 128 14.78 8.46 4.88
CA TYR A 128 15.32 9.19 3.72
C TYR A 128 15.64 10.66 4.02
N LYS A 129 14.90 11.31 4.91
CA LYS A 129 15.21 12.66 5.41
C LYS A 129 16.59 12.79 6.06
N HIS A 130 17.03 11.76 6.79
CA HIS A 130 18.37 11.73 7.39
C HIS A 130 19.43 11.43 6.33
N TRP A 131 19.10 10.57 5.35
CA TRP A 131 19.98 10.37 4.20
C TRP A 131 20.21 11.67 3.42
N ILE A 132 19.14 12.41 3.09
CA ILE A 132 19.24 13.73 2.44
C ILE A 132 20.06 14.70 3.31
N GLN A 133 19.80 14.74 4.62
CA GLN A 133 20.54 15.57 5.55
C GLN A 133 22.05 15.28 5.46
N MET A 134 22.44 14.00 5.46
CA MET A 134 23.84 13.58 5.30
C MET A 134 24.41 13.93 3.92
N GLN A 135 23.64 13.80 2.84
CA GLN A 135 24.08 14.23 1.50
C GLN A 135 24.35 15.74 1.46
N MET A 136 23.53 16.55 2.12
CA MET A 136 23.74 18.01 2.21
C MET A 136 24.94 18.35 3.09
N GLN A 137 25.12 17.64 4.20
CA GLN A 137 26.31 17.78 5.04
C GLN A 137 27.60 17.48 4.26
N MET A 138 27.65 16.36 3.54
CA MET A 138 28.77 15.95 2.69
C MET A 138 29.07 16.97 1.59
N ALA A 139 28.03 17.47 0.89
CA ALA A 139 28.19 18.52 -0.12
C ALA A 139 28.77 19.82 0.45
N VAL A 140 28.25 20.28 1.59
CA VAL A 140 28.71 21.53 2.24
C VAL A 140 30.14 21.39 2.75
N TYR A 141 30.49 20.24 3.30
CA TYR A 141 31.82 20.01 3.86
C TYR A 141 32.86 19.67 2.80
N GLY A 142 32.45 19.17 1.64
CA GLY A 142 33.34 18.66 0.60
C GLY A 142 33.95 17.32 0.99
N ILE A 143 33.17 16.48 1.68
CA ILE A 143 33.58 15.16 2.18
C ILE A 143 32.67 14.11 1.54
N ASP A 144 33.25 13.00 1.10
CA ASP A 144 32.56 11.98 0.30
C ASP A 144 31.86 10.89 1.13
N LYS A 145 32.00 10.93 2.45
CA LYS A 145 31.49 9.90 3.37
C LYS A 145 30.94 10.46 4.67
N CYS A 146 29.84 9.86 5.14
CA CYS A 146 29.24 10.14 6.44
C CYS A 146 28.90 8.82 7.15
N MET A 147 29.31 8.67 8.40
CA MET A 147 28.92 7.57 9.25
C MET A 147 27.62 7.92 9.98
N TYR A 148 26.60 7.09 9.78
CA TYR A 148 25.30 7.19 10.43
C TYR A 148 25.21 6.20 11.59
N SER A 149 25.05 6.71 12.81
CA SER A 149 24.95 5.88 14.03
C SER A 149 23.58 6.07 14.71
N GLN A 150 22.84 4.98 14.84
CA GLN A 150 21.57 4.92 15.57
C GLN A 150 21.81 4.29 16.94
N ASN A 151 21.28 4.90 17.99
CA ASN A 151 21.53 4.49 19.37
C ASN A 151 20.20 4.42 20.13
N VAL A 152 19.90 3.27 20.73
CA VAL A 152 18.74 3.05 21.58
C VAL A 152 19.21 3.16 23.03
N ILE A 153 18.85 4.27 23.67
CA ILE A 153 19.18 4.52 25.08
C ILE A 153 17.95 4.19 25.91
N HIS A 154 18.08 3.31 26.90
CA HIS A 154 17.09 3.11 27.94
C HIS A 154 17.27 4.15 29.05
N GLU A 155 16.18 4.74 29.54
CA GLU A 155 16.20 5.68 30.67
C GLU A 155 15.45 5.07 31.86
N PHE A 156 16.10 5.01 33.01
CA PHE A 156 15.47 4.51 34.23
C PHE A 156 14.79 5.65 35.01
N PRO A 157 13.66 5.37 35.69
CA PRO A 157 12.89 6.40 36.40
C PRO A 157 13.63 6.95 37.63
N ASP A 158 14.48 6.13 38.27
CA ASP A 158 15.19 6.47 39.50
C ASP A 158 16.47 5.64 39.68
N TYR A 159 17.31 6.06 40.63
CA TYR A 159 18.58 5.41 40.95
C TYR A 159 18.41 3.96 41.45
N THR A 160 17.36 3.67 42.21
CA THR A 160 17.13 2.35 42.80
C THR A 160 16.82 1.34 41.71
N THR A 161 15.92 1.70 40.79
CA THR A 161 15.57 0.90 39.61
C THR A 161 16.80 0.65 38.74
N TYR A 162 17.59 1.71 38.48
CA TYR A 162 18.84 1.61 37.74
C TYR A 162 19.82 0.59 38.36
N VAL A 163 20.13 0.70 39.66
CA VAL A 163 21.06 -0.21 40.34
C VAL A 163 20.55 -1.65 40.34
N ASN A 164 19.25 -1.86 40.57
CA ASN A 164 18.64 -3.19 40.59
C ASN A 164 18.66 -3.89 39.22
N GLU A 165 18.51 -3.13 38.13
CA GLU A 165 18.51 -3.62 36.75
C GLU A 165 19.92 -3.92 36.25
N ILE A 166 20.88 -3.00 36.44
CA ILE A 166 22.26 -3.18 35.94
C ILE A 166 22.97 -4.34 36.64
N ASN A 167 22.70 -4.58 37.94
CA ASN A 167 23.33 -5.67 38.70
C ASN A 167 22.89 -7.06 38.23
N LYS A 168 21.79 -7.17 37.48
CA LYS A 168 21.29 -8.42 36.90
C LYS A 168 21.80 -8.66 35.47
N PHE A 169 22.49 -7.68 34.88
CA PHE A 169 22.93 -7.72 33.50
C PHE A 169 24.38 -8.16 33.40
N SER A 170 24.63 -9.28 32.71
CA SER A 170 25.97 -9.81 32.37
C SER A 170 26.12 -10.00 30.86
N GLY A 171 25.86 -8.92 30.10
CA GLY A 171 25.94 -8.88 28.63
C GLY A 171 27.18 -8.18 28.10
N VAL A 172 27.52 -8.44 26.82
CA VAL A 172 28.82 -8.11 26.20
C VAL A 172 29.05 -6.60 25.93
N ASN A 173 28.09 -5.70 26.22
CA ASN A 173 28.27 -4.24 26.13
C ASN A 173 27.70 -3.53 27.36
N ASN A 174 28.47 -3.46 28.46
CA ASN A 174 28.11 -2.81 29.73
C ASN A 174 28.13 -1.26 29.70
N SER A 175 27.63 -0.63 28.64
CA SER A 175 27.63 0.84 28.53
C SER A 175 26.41 1.45 29.22
N HIS A 176 26.60 1.96 30.44
CA HIS A 176 25.58 2.60 31.26
C HIS A 176 26.18 3.71 32.12
N GLY A 177 25.34 4.58 32.69
CA GLY A 177 25.84 5.63 33.57
C GLY A 177 24.80 6.60 34.09
N VAL A 178 25.30 7.65 34.73
CA VAL A 178 24.52 8.79 35.22
C VAL A 178 24.94 10.02 34.45
N HIS A 179 23.97 10.72 33.86
CA HIS A 179 24.18 11.95 33.10
C HIS A 179 23.47 13.12 33.76
N ILE A 180 24.15 14.26 33.87
CA ILE A 180 23.55 15.50 34.38
C ILE A 180 23.27 16.41 33.20
N TRP A 181 22.00 16.73 32.97
CA TRP A 181 21.58 17.60 31.88
C TRP A 181 20.54 18.61 32.39
N GLU A 182 20.80 19.90 32.18
CA GLU A 182 19.98 21.01 32.70
C GLU A 182 19.67 20.90 34.21
N GLY A 183 20.66 20.45 35.01
CA GLY A 183 20.53 20.29 36.46
C GLY A 183 19.82 19.02 36.94
N ASN A 184 19.25 18.22 36.02
CA ASN A 184 18.58 16.97 36.33
C ASN A 184 19.50 15.77 36.14
N LYS A 185 19.37 14.75 37.01
CA LYS A 185 20.09 13.47 36.89
C LYS A 185 19.27 12.47 36.08
N TYR A 186 19.90 11.87 35.09
CA TYR A 186 19.34 10.83 34.25
C TYR A 186 20.17 9.56 34.36
N TYR A 187 19.51 8.43 34.62
CA TYR A 187 20.14 7.11 34.71
C TYR A 187 19.84 6.37 33.43
N TRP A 188 20.88 5.87 32.76
CA TRP A 188 20.72 5.33 31.40
C TRP A 188 21.58 4.10 31.15
N ARG A 189 21.16 3.30 30.17
CA ARG A 189 22.01 2.28 29.52
C ARG A 189 21.81 2.30 28.01
N LEU A 190 22.82 1.86 27.27
CA LEU A 190 22.71 1.61 25.84
C LEU A 190 22.14 0.19 25.64
N ASP A 191 20.94 0.09 25.07
CA ASP A 191 20.31 -1.20 24.77
C ASP A 191 20.86 -1.77 23.44
N GLU A 192 20.83 -0.95 22.38
CA GLU A 192 21.18 -1.37 21.03
C GLU A 192 21.78 -0.19 20.24
N TYR A 193 22.65 -0.50 19.27
CA TYR A 193 23.13 0.49 18.31
C TYR A 193 23.32 -0.13 16.91
N SER A 194 23.32 0.72 15.88
CA SER A 194 23.61 0.30 14.51
C SER A 194 24.39 1.39 13.78
N GLU A 195 25.36 1.00 12.97
CA GLU A 195 26.25 1.92 12.25
C GLU A 195 26.22 1.61 10.76
N LYS A 196 26.09 2.65 9.93
CA LYS A 196 26.07 2.51 8.47
C LYS A 196 26.89 3.64 7.83
N LEU A 197 27.85 3.27 6.99
CA LEU A 197 28.63 4.22 6.21
C LEU A 197 27.87 4.62 4.94
N ILE A 198 27.74 5.94 4.72
CA ILE A 198 27.01 6.54 3.60
C ILE A 198 28.00 7.26 2.71
N ASN A 199 27.92 6.99 1.41
CA ASN A 199 28.73 7.67 0.41
C ASN A 199 27.97 8.88 -0.17
N TYR A 200 28.72 9.90 -0.55
CA TYR A 200 28.20 11.08 -1.23
C TYR A 200 27.70 10.73 -2.63
N ASP A 201 26.47 11.15 -2.90
CA ASP A 201 25.81 10.98 -4.18
C ASP A 201 25.81 12.33 -4.93
N SER A 202 26.79 12.48 -5.81
CA SER A 202 26.92 13.65 -6.66
C SER A 202 25.77 13.80 -7.67
N VAL A 203 25.10 12.70 -8.04
CA VAL A 203 23.95 12.72 -8.97
C VAL A 203 22.74 13.28 -8.23
N PHE A 204 22.49 12.80 -7.00
CA PHE A 204 21.45 13.36 -6.14
C PHE A 204 21.65 14.87 -5.92
N PHE A 205 22.88 15.30 -5.61
CA PHE A 205 23.14 16.73 -5.38
C PHE A 205 22.84 17.59 -6.62
N LYS A 206 23.25 17.13 -7.81
CA LYS A 206 22.96 17.81 -9.09
C LYS A 206 21.45 17.94 -9.36
N GLN A 207 20.65 17.00 -8.87
CA GLN A 207 19.19 17.03 -8.99
C GLN A 207 18.54 17.93 -7.92
N ALA A 208 19.08 17.93 -6.70
CA ALA A 208 18.56 18.71 -5.58
C ALA A 208 18.87 20.21 -5.72
N GLU A 209 20.05 20.57 -6.25
CA GLU A 209 20.53 21.95 -6.33
C GLU A 209 19.55 22.90 -7.04
N PRO A 210 19.00 22.60 -8.23
CA PRO A 210 18.02 23.47 -8.89
C PRO A 210 16.78 23.75 -8.04
N ILE A 211 16.27 22.73 -7.34
CA ILE A 211 15.08 22.86 -6.48
C ILE A 211 15.36 23.77 -5.28
N LEU A 212 16.55 23.63 -4.68
CA LEU A 212 16.99 24.47 -3.57
C LEU A 212 17.22 25.92 -4.03
N ARG A 213 17.77 26.12 -5.23
CA ARG A 213 17.91 27.46 -5.85
C ARG A 213 16.56 28.11 -6.11
N ASP A 214 15.59 27.38 -6.64
CA ASP A 214 14.24 27.89 -6.89
C ASP A 214 13.53 28.28 -5.59
N ALA A 215 13.61 27.44 -4.55
CA ALA A 215 13.09 27.77 -3.22
C ALA A 215 13.80 29.00 -2.62
N TRP A 216 15.10 29.16 -2.86
CA TRP A 216 15.84 30.33 -2.40
C TRP A 216 15.44 31.60 -3.14
N ASN A 217 15.21 31.52 -4.46
CA ASN A 217 14.70 32.65 -5.25
C ASN A 217 13.35 33.16 -4.71
N GLU A 218 12.46 32.26 -4.28
CA GLU A 218 11.21 32.63 -3.60
C GLU A 218 11.44 33.35 -2.28
N VAL A 219 12.41 32.89 -1.47
CA VAL A 219 12.80 33.58 -0.23
C VAL A 219 13.32 34.99 -0.53
N GLU A 220 14.15 35.16 -1.56
CA GLU A 220 14.69 36.47 -1.96
C GLU A 220 13.59 37.40 -2.48
N LEU A 221 12.67 36.90 -3.29
CA LEU A 221 11.51 37.66 -3.76
C LEU A 221 10.60 38.09 -2.60
N GLY A 222 10.31 37.18 -1.67
CA GLY A 222 9.53 37.49 -0.46
C GLY A 222 10.20 38.55 0.41
N ARG A 223 11.53 38.46 0.61
CA ARG A 223 12.30 39.48 1.35
C ARG A 223 12.30 40.84 0.64
N LYS A 224 12.43 40.88 -0.69
CA LYS A 224 12.33 42.12 -1.48
C LYS A 224 10.94 42.75 -1.36
N SER A 225 9.88 41.95 -1.40
CA SER A 225 8.50 42.43 -1.21
C SER A 225 8.31 43.04 0.17
N LEU A 226 8.87 42.43 1.23
CA LEU A 226 8.80 42.96 2.60
C LEU A 226 9.52 44.31 2.75
N LEU A 227 10.66 44.48 2.06
CA LEU A 227 11.43 45.74 2.03
C LEU A 227 10.68 46.86 1.29
N GLN A 228 9.93 46.53 0.23
CA GLN A 228 9.08 47.50 -0.48
C GLN A 228 7.88 47.92 0.35
N THR A 229 7.26 47.00 1.10
CA THR A 229 6.14 47.31 2.01
C THR A 229 6.56 48.08 3.26
N SER A 230 7.81 47.97 3.70
CA SER A 230 8.32 48.70 4.89
C SER A 230 8.73 50.16 4.63
N SER A 231 8.67 50.63 3.37
CA SER A 231 8.75 52.08 3.05
C SER A 231 7.41 52.83 3.20
N LYS A 232 6.33 52.15 3.59
CA LYS A 232 5.05 52.79 3.94
C LYS A 232 4.47 52.14 5.19
N HIS A 233 4.64 52.85 6.31
CA HIS A 233 4.07 52.67 7.65
C HIS A 233 4.86 51.78 8.62
N GLY A 234 5.11 52.35 9.81
CA GLY A 234 5.88 51.77 10.93
C GLY A 234 5.12 50.68 11.69
N PRO A 235 5.81 50.00 12.63
CA PRO A 235 5.31 48.77 13.23
C PRO A 235 4.36 49.10 14.40
N ASP A 236 3.11 48.64 14.30
CA ASP A 236 2.17 48.67 15.41
C ASP A 236 1.85 47.21 15.81
N GLU A 237 2.16 46.86 17.05
CA GLU A 237 2.15 45.51 17.62
C GLU A 237 0.73 44.99 17.97
N SER A 238 -0.32 45.59 17.42
CA SER A 238 -1.72 45.28 17.76
C SER A 238 -2.51 44.52 16.66
N VAL A 239 -1.86 44.05 15.59
CA VAL A 239 -2.54 43.43 14.43
C VAL A 239 -2.83 41.92 14.59
N PHE A 240 -2.35 41.28 15.66
CA PHE A 240 -2.37 39.82 15.79
C PHE A 240 -3.73 39.16 16.15
N SER A 241 -4.81 39.92 16.36
CA SER A 241 -6.12 39.34 16.75
C SER A 241 -7.29 39.65 15.81
N LEU A 242 -7.12 40.50 14.78
CA LEU A 242 -8.24 40.91 13.90
C LEU A 242 -8.11 40.46 12.44
N HIS A 243 -6.95 39.96 12.01
CA HIS A 243 -6.73 39.53 10.62
C HIS A 243 -7.12 38.07 10.31
N LYS A 244 -7.62 37.32 11.30
CA LYS A 244 -8.14 35.96 11.08
C LYS A 244 -9.63 35.91 10.69
N LYS A 245 -10.35 37.04 10.66
CA LYS A 245 -11.81 37.08 10.42
C LYS A 245 -12.33 37.99 9.30
N ARG A 246 -11.49 38.68 8.53
CA ARG A 246 -11.98 39.59 7.45
C ARG A 246 -11.16 39.59 6.15
N ARG A 247 -10.74 38.41 5.69
CA ARG A 247 -10.45 38.12 4.26
C ARG A 247 -11.01 36.75 3.84
N VAL A 248 -12.17 36.39 4.39
CA VAL A 248 -13.07 35.42 3.80
C VAL A 248 -14.16 36.21 3.10
N SER A 249 -13.84 36.69 1.90
CA SER A 249 -14.83 37.12 0.91
C SER A 249 -14.22 36.93 -0.48
N GLU A 250 -14.67 35.86 -1.13
CA GLU A 250 -14.79 35.69 -2.59
C GLU A 250 -13.50 35.68 -3.44
N VAL A 251 -12.61 34.72 -3.18
CA VAL A 251 -12.16 33.76 -4.21
C VAL A 251 -11.93 32.44 -3.47
N ALA A 252 -12.83 31.47 -3.60
CA ALA A 252 -12.54 30.13 -3.10
C ALA A 252 -11.31 29.61 -3.85
N SER A 253 -10.21 29.33 -3.14
CA SER A 253 -9.07 28.64 -3.75
C SER A 253 -9.57 27.28 -4.25
N ARG A 254 -9.44 27.03 -5.56
CA ARG A 254 -9.84 25.76 -6.19
C ARG A 254 -9.21 24.58 -5.46
N LEU A 255 -9.98 23.51 -5.27
CA LEU A 255 -9.46 22.25 -4.73
C LEU A 255 -8.55 21.59 -5.78
N ILE A 256 -7.31 21.33 -5.41
CA ILE A 256 -6.40 20.54 -6.25
C ILE A 256 -6.84 19.08 -6.19
N VAL A 257 -7.07 18.50 -7.37
CA VAL A 257 -7.55 17.12 -7.54
C VAL A 257 -6.63 16.32 -8.43
N SER A 258 -6.53 15.03 -8.12
CA SER A 258 -5.76 14.06 -8.90
C SER A 258 -6.55 12.75 -9.02
N PRO A 259 -6.21 11.85 -9.97
CA PRO A 259 -7.05 10.71 -10.30
C PRO A 259 -7.32 9.77 -9.11
N HIS A 260 -6.32 9.56 -8.24
CA HIS A 260 -6.48 8.66 -7.10
C HIS A 260 -7.59 9.10 -6.12
N MET A 261 -7.89 10.40 -6.02
CA MET A 261 -8.89 10.94 -5.08
C MET A 261 -10.33 10.52 -5.44
N LEU A 262 -10.60 10.10 -6.68
CA LEU A 262 -11.93 9.61 -7.09
C LEU A 262 -12.17 8.14 -6.66
N THR A 263 -11.16 7.48 -6.09
CA THR A 263 -11.16 6.02 -5.95
C THR A 263 -12.24 5.51 -4.99
N ASN A 264 -12.36 6.11 -3.80
CA ASN A 264 -13.21 5.59 -2.73
C ASN A 264 -14.71 5.76 -3.03
N TRP A 265 -15.09 6.84 -3.72
CA TRP A 265 -16.45 7.01 -4.26
C TRP A 265 -16.85 5.86 -5.19
N PHE A 266 -16.01 5.54 -6.19
CA PHE A 266 -16.29 4.47 -7.15
C PHE A 266 -16.14 3.06 -6.56
N ARG A 267 -15.39 2.92 -5.45
CA ARG A 267 -15.40 1.72 -4.59
C ARG A 267 -16.62 1.65 -3.67
N GLN A 268 -17.46 2.67 -3.66
CA GLN A 268 -18.67 2.77 -2.85
C GLN A 268 -18.37 2.74 -1.35
N ASP A 269 -17.32 3.44 -0.92
CA ASP A 269 -16.80 3.41 0.45
C ASP A 269 -16.22 4.76 0.88
N THR A 270 -17.06 5.79 0.86
CA THR A 270 -16.71 7.18 1.17
C THR A 270 -16.23 7.40 2.61
N LEU A 271 -16.52 6.47 3.52
CA LEU A 271 -15.96 6.47 4.87
C LEU A 271 -14.42 6.52 4.83
N LEU A 272 -13.80 5.88 3.84
CA LEU A 272 -12.34 5.90 3.71
C LEU A 272 -11.79 7.30 3.43
N ASP A 273 -12.48 8.13 2.63
CA ASP A 273 -12.05 9.52 2.40
C ASP A 273 -12.15 10.35 3.70
N TRP A 274 -13.18 10.11 4.50
CA TRP A 274 -13.35 10.75 5.80
C TRP A 274 -12.23 10.30 6.77
N LEU A 275 -11.93 9.00 6.82
CA LEU A 275 -10.86 8.46 7.66
C LEU A 275 -9.48 8.95 7.22
N ASP A 276 -9.22 9.06 5.91
CA ASP A 276 -7.97 9.61 5.40
C ASP A 276 -7.73 11.07 5.83
N LEU A 277 -8.81 11.86 6.01
CA LEU A 277 -8.74 13.26 6.44
C LEU A 277 -8.77 13.44 7.97
N TYR A 278 -9.57 12.65 8.68
CA TYR A 278 -9.94 12.90 10.08
C TYR A 278 -9.73 11.70 11.01
N GLY A 279 -9.46 10.52 10.46
CA GLY A 279 -9.22 9.30 11.23
C GLY A 279 -7.96 9.42 12.08
N SER A 280 -8.06 8.97 13.33
CA SER A 280 -6.93 9.01 14.26
C SER A 280 -5.83 8.01 13.87
N THR A 281 -4.57 8.40 14.00
CA THR A 281 -3.43 7.60 13.53
C THR A 281 -3.23 6.30 14.30
N ASP A 282 -3.65 6.22 15.56
CA ASP A 282 -3.63 5.01 16.40
C ASP A 282 -4.62 3.94 15.91
N LYS A 283 -5.61 4.31 15.10
CA LYS A 283 -6.60 3.40 14.51
C LYS A 283 -6.16 2.82 13.16
N LYS A 284 -5.02 3.26 12.62
CA LYS A 284 -4.44 2.66 11.41
C LYS A 284 -3.86 1.28 11.74
N SER A 285 -4.09 0.30 10.87
CA SER A 285 -3.43 -1.00 10.94
C SER A 285 -1.91 -0.78 10.98
N LEU A 286 -1.25 -1.37 11.98
CA LEU A 286 0.15 -1.12 12.30
C LEU A 286 1.13 -1.74 11.28
N GLU A 287 0.67 -2.65 10.43
CA GLU A 287 1.53 -3.38 9.51
C GLU A 287 1.31 -2.99 8.04
N PRO A 288 2.40 -2.72 7.29
CA PRO A 288 2.34 -2.61 5.84
C PRO A 288 1.86 -3.94 5.26
N ASN A 289 1.04 -3.91 4.21
CA ASN A 289 0.55 -5.12 3.56
C ASN A 289 1.52 -5.50 2.43
N PRO A 290 2.33 -6.57 2.58
CA PRO A 290 3.39 -6.88 1.62
C PRO A 290 2.87 -7.09 0.20
N PHE A 291 1.63 -7.58 0.07
CA PHE A 291 1.01 -7.79 -1.23
C PHE A 291 0.57 -6.49 -1.89
N ILE A 292 0.05 -5.52 -1.15
CA ILE A 292 -0.30 -4.20 -1.71
C ILE A 292 0.98 -3.50 -2.18
N ASP A 293 2.05 -3.58 -1.40
CA ASP A 293 3.33 -2.99 -1.76
C ASP A 293 3.94 -3.69 -2.98
N MET A 294 3.90 -5.02 -3.04
CA MET A 294 4.26 -5.78 -4.24
C MET A 294 3.43 -5.35 -5.46
N LEU A 295 2.11 -5.16 -5.32
CA LEU A 295 1.26 -4.70 -6.43
C LEU A 295 1.60 -3.28 -6.89
N ARG A 296 1.97 -2.39 -5.97
CA ARG A 296 2.43 -1.04 -6.28
C ARG A 296 3.74 -1.07 -7.05
N ILE A 297 4.73 -1.82 -6.55
CA ILE A 297 6.01 -2.05 -7.22
C ILE A 297 5.78 -2.63 -8.63
N LYS A 298 4.93 -3.65 -8.77
CA LYS A 298 4.64 -4.28 -10.08
C LYS A 298 3.88 -3.35 -11.03
N ASN A 299 2.97 -2.50 -10.53
CA ASN A 299 2.34 -1.45 -11.34
C ASN A 299 3.38 -0.47 -11.89
N TYR A 300 4.33 -0.09 -11.04
CA TYR A 300 5.41 0.81 -11.41
C TYR A 300 6.36 0.17 -12.44
N GLU A 301 6.87 -1.02 -12.17
CA GLU A 301 7.73 -1.79 -13.09
C GLU A 301 7.05 -1.98 -14.45
N PHE A 302 5.76 -2.35 -14.45
CA PHE A 302 4.98 -2.50 -15.69
C PHE A 302 4.91 -1.20 -16.49
N ALA A 303 4.66 -0.06 -15.81
CA ALA A 303 4.63 1.23 -16.48
C ALA A 303 6.02 1.59 -17.04
N SER A 304 7.10 1.34 -16.29
CA SER A 304 8.48 1.61 -16.69
C SER A 304 8.90 0.78 -17.92
N ILE A 305 8.71 -0.54 -17.87
CA ILE A 305 9.08 -1.43 -18.98
C ILE A 305 8.24 -1.18 -20.23
N THR A 306 6.95 -0.83 -20.07
CA THR A 306 6.08 -0.44 -21.18
C THR A 306 6.62 0.80 -21.88
N LYS A 307 7.02 1.84 -21.12
CA LYS A 307 7.60 3.08 -21.67
C LYS A 307 8.89 2.78 -22.43
N THR A 308 9.78 2.00 -21.82
CA THR A 308 11.06 1.58 -22.42
C THR A 308 10.83 0.83 -23.74
N PHE A 309 9.87 -0.10 -23.75
CA PHE A 309 9.51 -0.85 -24.95
C PHE A 309 8.97 0.05 -26.07
N ILE A 310 8.08 0.99 -25.75
CA ILE A 310 7.54 1.96 -26.72
C ILE A 310 8.67 2.83 -27.29
N LYS A 311 9.53 3.38 -26.42
CA LYS A 311 10.68 4.19 -26.80
C LYS A 311 11.61 3.45 -27.77
N ASN A 312 11.98 2.22 -27.45
CA ASN A 312 12.88 1.41 -28.28
C ASN A 312 12.24 1.03 -29.62
N LYS A 313 10.97 0.62 -29.60
CA LYS A 313 10.26 0.15 -30.79
C LYS A 313 9.91 1.28 -31.77
N TYR A 314 9.62 2.47 -31.25
CA TYR A 314 9.13 3.60 -32.04
C TYR A 314 10.09 4.80 -32.07
N LYS A 315 11.37 4.59 -31.75
CA LYS A 315 12.44 5.60 -31.74
C LYS A 315 12.57 6.43 -33.03
N LYS A 316 12.13 5.88 -34.17
CA LYS A 316 12.14 6.53 -35.50
C LYS A 316 10.93 7.42 -35.78
N LEU A 317 9.97 7.56 -34.87
CA LEU A 317 8.91 8.56 -34.98
C LEU A 317 9.47 9.92 -34.53
N ASP A 318 9.50 10.91 -35.42
CA ASP A 318 9.96 12.26 -35.12
C ASP A 318 9.15 12.87 -33.96
N GLY A 319 9.82 13.06 -32.82
CA GLY A 319 9.25 13.65 -31.61
C GLY A 319 9.18 12.64 -30.47
N PHE A 320 10.25 12.58 -29.69
CA PHE A 320 10.24 11.96 -28.39
C PHE A 320 10.57 13.05 -27.36
N VAL A 321 9.67 13.29 -26.42
CA VAL A 321 9.97 14.08 -25.21
C VAL A 321 10.04 13.09 -24.07
N ASP A 322 11.28 12.74 -23.69
CA ASP A 322 11.56 11.98 -22.47
C ASP A 322 11.57 12.96 -21.30
N ASP A 323 10.40 13.34 -20.84
CA ASP A 323 10.32 14.06 -19.59
C ASP A 323 10.09 13.09 -18.45
N ILE A 324 11.19 12.59 -17.93
CA ILE A 324 11.30 12.33 -16.50
C ILE A 324 12.69 12.83 -16.11
N ASP A 325 12.81 13.86 -15.28
CA ASP A 325 13.25 13.63 -13.90
C ASP A 325 13.72 12.20 -13.68
N THR A 326 14.97 11.91 -14.03
CA THR A 326 15.67 10.66 -13.72
C THR A 326 15.91 10.49 -12.22
N MET A 327 14.96 10.86 -11.36
CA MET A 327 14.85 10.13 -10.11
C MET A 327 14.33 8.78 -10.52
N ALA A 328 15.17 7.75 -10.48
CA ALA A 328 14.75 6.36 -10.54
C ALA A 328 13.62 6.20 -9.50
N PRO A 329 12.35 6.16 -9.93
CA PRO A 329 11.23 5.94 -9.01
C PRO A 329 11.36 4.56 -8.34
N GLU A 330 12.24 3.71 -8.88
CA GLU A 330 12.71 2.42 -8.36
C GLU A 330 13.16 2.51 -6.89
N GLN A 331 13.89 3.55 -6.47
CA GLN A 331 14.30 3.73 -5.05
C GLN A 331 13.23 4.43 -4.18
N PHE A 332 12.30 5.16 -4.81
CA PHE A 332 11.27 5.97 -4.17
C PHE A 332 10.03 5.14 -3.79
N VAL A 333 9.65 4.17 -4.64
CA VAL A 333 8.48 3.29 -4.44
C VAL A 333 8.78 2.18 -3.43
N GLU A 334 10.03 1.71 -3.32
CA GLU A 334 10.43 0.75 -2.27
C GLU A 334 10.35 1.36 -0.86
N ASN A 335 10.39 2.70 -0.72
CA ASN A 335 10.48 3.39 0.58
C ASN A 335 9.35 4.40 0.86
N SER A 336 8.35 4.55 -0.01
CA SER A 336 7.23 5.48 0.21
C SER A 336 5.88 4.90 -0.18
N ASN A 337 4.87 5.10 0.67
CA ASN A 337 3.46 4.74 0.43
C ASN A 337 2.77 5.61 -0.63
N ILE A 338 3.53 6.34 -1.45
CA ILE A 338 3.05 7.40 -2.34
C ILE A 338 3.02 6.88 -3.78
N GLU A 339 1.87 6.96 -4.42
CA GLU A 339 1.74 6.57 -5.82
C GLU A 339 2.44 7.61 -6.74
N PRO A 340 3.02 7.21 -7.88
CA PRO A 340 3.73 8.15 -8.77
C PRO A 340 2.90 9.33 -9.28
N ASP A 341 1.56 9.21 -9.29
CA ASP A 341 0.63 10.28 -9.67
C ASP A 341 0.41 11.32 -8.55
N GLN A 342 0.88 11.04 -7.33
CA GLN A 342 0.88 11.96 -6.19
C GLN A 342 2.18 12.77 -6.08
N LEU A 343 3.20 12.46 -6.89
CA LEU A 343 4.45 13.22 -6.92
C LEU A 343 4.21 14.61 -7.52
N LYS A 344 4.64 15.65 -6.79
CA LYS A 344 4.56 17.05 -7.25
C LYS A 344 5.11 17.18 -8.67
N ILE A 345 4.43 17.99 -9.47
CA ILE A 345 4.76 18.21 -10.87
C ILE A 345 5.52 19.52 -10.98
N SER A 346 6.65 19.50 -11.69
CA SER A 346 7.39 20.73 -11.98
C SER A 346 6.72 21.51 -13.11
N ASN A 347 6.75 22.84 -13.01
CA ASN A 347 6.26 23.73 -14.07
C ASN A 347 6.98 23.48 -15.41
N SER A 348 8.23 23.04 -15.37
CA SER A 348 9.01 22.67 -16.56
C SER A 348 8.42 21.45 -17.28
N ALA A 349 8.00 20.41 -16.56
CA ALA A 349 7.37 19.23 -17.15
C ALA A 349 6.02 19.54 -17.82
N VAL A 350 5.21 20.41 -17.21
CA VAL A 350 3.95 20.89 -17.81
C VAL A 350 4.24 21.66 -19.10
N LYS A 351 5.21 22.59 -19.08
CA LYS A 351 5.58 23.39 -20.25
C LYS A 351 6.04 22.52 -21.43
N ARG A 352 6.86 21.51 -21.17
CA ARG A 352 7.36 20.60 -22.21
C ARG A 352 6.27 19.69 -22.78
N THR A 353 5.33 19.22 -21.94
CA THR A 353 4.12 18.53 -22.40
C THR A 353 3.31 19.41 -23.36
N ARG A 354 3.08 20.68 -23.01
CA ARG A 354 2.37 21.65 -23.87
C ARG A 354 3.09 21.87 -25.21
N ILE A 355 4.41 22.03 -25.19
CA ILE A 355 5.21 22.17 -26.41
C ILE A 355 5.10 20.92 -27.29
N ALA A 356 5.12 19.73 -26.70
CA ALA A 356 5.00 18.47 -27.46
C ALA A 356 3.62 18.32 -28.12
N ILE A 357 2.54 18.70 -27.43
CA ILE A 357 1.19 18.75 -28.00
C ILE A 357 1.12 19.74 -29.16
N GLN A 358 1.68 20.95 -28.99
CA GLN A 358 1.72 21.98 -30.03
C GLN A 358 2.48 21.52 -31.28
N LYS A 359 3.53 20.70 -31.11
CA LYS A 359 4.31 20.11 -32.20
C LYS A 359 3.66 18.89 -32.85
N CYS A 360 2.47 18.46 -32.40
CA CYS A 360 1.80 17.25 -32.87
C CYS A 360 2.71 16.00 -32.76
N THR A 361 3.57 15.96 -31.73
CA THR A 361 4.43 14.81 -31.42
C THR A 361 3.62 13.51 -31.36
N PRO A 362 3.93 12.45 -32.14
CA PRO A 362 3.07 11.26 -32.24
C PRO A 362 2.78 10.55 -30.90
N ILE A 363 3.77 10.48 -30.01
CA ILE A 363 3.68 9.82 -28.71
C ILE A 363 4.36 10.69 -27.66
N ILE A 364 3.64 11.00 -26.57
CA ILE A 364 4.17 11.75 -25.43
C ILE A 364 4.05 10.87 -24.19
N LEU A 365 5.18 10.48 -23.59
CA LEU A 365 5.19 9.67 -22.36
C LEU A 365 5.25 10.58 -21.13
N ASN A 366 4.59 10.19 -20.04
CA ASN A 366 4.55 10.95 -18.78
C ASN A 366 4.09 12.40 -18.93
N ALA A 367 3.11 12.64 -19.80
CA ALA A 367 2.52 13.96 -20.00
C ALA A 367 2.00 14.52 -18.66
N CYS A 368 2.49 15.70 -18.29
CA CYS A 368 2.16 16.36 -17.04
C CYS A 368 1.23 17.54 -17.28
N PHE A 369 0.21 17.70 -16.44
CA PHE A 369 -0.74 18.79 -16.54
C PHE A 369 -0.94 19.51 -15.21
N SER A 370 -1.17 20.82 -15.32
CA SER A 370 -1.78 21.65 -14.30
C SER A 370 -2.80 22.53 -15.02
N SER A 371 -4.08 22.22 -14.84
CA SER A 371 -5.19 22.80 -15.63
C SER A 371 -6.43 22.97 -14.76
N ASN A 372 -7.09 24.12 -14.84
CA ASN A 372 -8.36 24.36 -14.14
C ASN A 372 -9.47 23.60 -14.85
N ILE A 373 -10.05 22.60 -14.19
CA ILE A 373 -11.17 21.82 -14.74
C ILE A 373 -12.43 22.69 -14.80
N ASP A 374 -12.68 23.45 -13.73
CA ASP A 374 -13.75 24.43 -13.63
C ASP A 374 -13.43 25.49 -12.55
N GLU A 375 -14.44 26.19 -12.05
CA GLU A 375 -14.32 27.20 -11.01
C GLU A 375 -13.97 26.64 -9.62
N LYS A 376 -14.20 25.35 -9.38
CA LYS A 376 -14.01 24.67 -8.09
C LYS A 376 -12.76 23.81 -8.07
N PHE A 377 -12.31 23.27 -9.20
CA PHE A 377 -11.26 22.25 -9.26
C PHE A 377 -10.09 22.60 -10.18
N THR A 378 -8.87 22.33 -9.69
CA THR A 378 -7.63 22.35 -10.48
C THR A 378 -7.07 20.93 -10.54
N PHE A 379 -6.88 20.40 -11.75
CA PHE A 379 -6.20 19.14 -11.94
C PHE A 379 -4.69 19.34 -11.88
N GLU A 380 -4.01 18.54 -11.07
CA GLU A 380 -2.55 18.37 -11.13
C GLU A 380 -2.23 16.87 -11.17
N GLY A 381 -1.61 16.41 -12.25
CA GLY A 381 -1.33 14.99 -12.41
C GLY A 381 -0.60 14.61 -13.70
N ARG A 382 -0.28 13.33 -13.81
CA ARG A 382 0.49 12.75 -14.92
C ARG A 382 -0.33 11.71 -15.68
N ILE A 383 -0.23 11.73 -17.01
CA ILE A 383 -0.77 10.70 -17.92
C ILE A 383 0.41 9.85 -18.41
N ASP A 384 0.27 8.53 -18.37
CA ASP A 384 1.39 7.62 -18.70
C ASP A 384 1.81 7.76 -20.17
N MET A 385 0.83 7.91 -21.07
CA MET A 385 1.05 8.12 -22.49
C MET A 385 -0.11 8.91 -23.12
N LEU A 386 0.23 9.93 -23.92
CA LEU A 386 -0.64 10.49 -24.94
C LEU A 386 -0.25 9.91 -26.29
N ILE A 387 -1.25 9.58 -27.09
CA ILE A 387 -1.05 9.18 -28.48
C ILE A 387 -1.83 10.11 -29.39
N LEU A 388 -1.19 10.60 -30.45
CA LEU A 388 -1.88 11.31 -31.51
C LEU A 388 -2.77 10.30 -32.24
N ASN A 389 -4.05 10.61 -32.39
CA ASN A 389 -5.07 9.68 -32.86
C ASN A 389 -4.75 9.06 -34.23
N ALA A 390 -4.04 9.78 -35.11
CA ALA A 390 -3.56 9.25 -36.37
C ALA A 390 -2.60 8.03 -36.24
N TYR A 391 -2.00 7.80 -35.07
CA TYR A 391 -0.96 6.79 -34.84
C TYR A 391 -1.43 5.58 -34.02
N ILE A 392 -2.62 5.61 -33.41
CA ILE A 392 -3.06 4.56 -32.49
C ILE A 392 -3.13 3.18 -33.16
N ASP A 393 -3.72 3.11 -34.35
CA ASP A 393 -3.87 1.86 -35.10
C ASP A 393 -2.52 1.30 -35.54
N LYS A 394 -1.55 2.19 -35.82
CA LYS A 394 -0.17 1.82 -36.20
C LYS A 394 0.58 1.22 -35.02
N VAL A 395 0.41 1.78 -33.82
CA VAL A 395 1.12 1.35 -32.60
C VAL A 395 0.56 0.02 -32.06
N PHE A 396 -0.76 -0.15 -32.09
CA PHE A 396 -1.44 -1.28 -31.46
C PHE A 396 -2.00 -2.32 -32.46
N LYS A 397 -1.80 -2.12 -33.76
CA LYS A 397 -2.17 -3.05 -34.84
C LYS A 397 -3.63 -3.51 -34.78
N ASN A 398 -4.52 -2.64 -34.36
CA ASN A 398 -5.97 -2.86 -34.27
C ASN A 398 -6.66 -1.53 -34.62
N LYS A 399 -7.89 -1.60 -35.13
CA LYS A 399 -8.69 -0.39 -35.38
C LYS A 399 -9.31 0.14 -34.09
N TYR A 400 -9.03 1.39 -33.77
CA TYR A 400 -9.61 2.10 -32.63
C TYR A 400 -10.37 3.36 -33.08
N SER A 401 -11.55 3.54 -32.50
CA SER A 401 -12.27 4.82 -32.59
C SER A 401 -11.61 5.78 -31.61
N SER A 402 -10.85 6.77 -32.10
CA SER A 402 -10.08 7.67 -31.24
C SER A 402 -10.43 9.15 -31.43
N GLY A 403 -11.39 9.48 -32.29
CA GLY A 403 -11.77 10.87 -32.60
C GLY A 403 -10.89 11.50 -33.69
N LYS A 404 -10.74 12.83 -33.66
CA LYS A 404 -10.05 13.59 -34.72
C LYS A 404 -8.57 13.17 -34.86
N PRO A 405 -8.04 12.86 -36.06
CA PRO A 405 -6.68 12.34 -36.24
C PRO A 405 -5.55 13.23 -35.69
N ASN A 406 -5.74 14.55 -35.71
CA ASN A 406 -4.78 15.56 -35.23
C ASN A 406 -4.94 15.92 -33.74
N LYS A 407 -5.67 15.11 -32.98
CA LYS A 407 -5.89 15.28 -31.54
C LYS A 407 -5.34 14.07 -30.77
N TYR A 408 -5.19 14.22 -29.46
CA TYR A 408 -4.59 13.21 -28.59
C TYR A 408 -5.63 12.43 -27.81
N SER A 409 -5.38 11.14 -27.62
CA SER A 409 -6.09 10.31 -26.64
C SER A 409 -5.14 9.88 -25.52
N ALA A 410 -5.67 9.83 -24.29
CA ALA A 410 -4.94 9.36 -23.13
C ALA A 410 -4.89 7.82 -23.08
N ILE A 411 -3.73 7.26 -22.73
CA ILE A 411 -3.55 5.85 -22.42
C ILE A 411 -2.97 5.74 -21.00
N LYS A 412 -3.67 5.05 -20.11
CA LYS A 412 -3.17 4.70 -18.77
C LYS A 412 -2.64 3.27 -18.75
N PHE A 413 -1.50 3.06 -18.11
CA PHE A 413 -0.89 1.76 -17.92
C PHE A 413 -1.30 1.20 -16.56
N LYS A 414 -1.79 -0.04 -16.53
CA LYS A 414 -2.16 -0.72 -15.28
C LYS A 414 -1.69 -2.16 -15.32
N PHE A 415 -0.92 -2.58 -14.31
CA PHE A 415 -0.54 -3.97 -14.09
C PHE A 415 -1.77 -4.78 -13.66
N SER A 416 -2.54 -5.18 -14.65
CA SER A 416 -3.81 -5.88 -14.46
C SER A 416 -4.21 -6.61 -15.73
N THR A 417 -5.06 -7.64 -15.56
CA THR A 417 -5.85 -8.18 -16.66
C THR A 417 -7.04 -7.26 -16.90
N VAL A 418 -7.15 -6.69 -18.10
CA VAL A 418 -8.28 -5.86 -18.50
C VAL A 418 -9.42 -6.76 -18.97
N ASN A 419 -10.56 -6.73 -18.26
CA ASN A 419 -11.73 -7.51 -18.67
C ASN A 419 -12.58 -6.68 -19.64
N LEU A 420 -12.78 -7.22 -20.84
CA LEU A 420 -13.53 -6.57 -21.91
C LEU A 420 -14.94 -7.16 -22.00
N LYS A 421 -15.86 -6.37 -22.56
CA LYS A 421 -17.20 -6.81 -22.97
C LYS A 421 -17.07 -7.91 -24.03
N SER A 422 -18.19 -8.56 -24.35
CA SER A 422 -18.25 -9.63 -25.36
C SER A 422 -17.81 -9.20 -26.76
N ASP A 423 -17.75 -7.89 -27.03
CA ASP A 423 -17.18 -7.30 -28.24
C ASP A 423 -15.64 -7.37 -28.32
N GLY A 424 -14.95 -7.68 -27.21
CA GLY A 424 -13.49 -7.73 -27.15
C GLY A 424 -12.79 -6.36 -27.29
N LYS A 425 -13.50 -5.25 -27.08
CA LYS A 425 -13.01 -3.87 -27.21
C LYS A 425 -13.27 -3.04 -25.96
N HIS A 426 -14.51 -2.94 -25.49
CA HIS A 426 -14.89 -2.00 -24.44
C HIS A 426 -14.69 -2.60 -23.05
N MET A 427 -14.28 -1.80 -22.08
CA MET A 427 -14.04 -2.27 -20.71
C MET A 427 -15.34 -2.61 -19.96
N LEU A 428 -15.31 -3.69 -19.16
CA LEU A 428 -16.38 -4.02 -18.21
C LEU A 428 -16.45 -3.01 -17.05
N ASN A 429 -17.61 -2.99 -16.38
CA ASN A 429 -17.88 -2.19 -15.18
C ASN A 429 -17.67 -3.01 -13.88
N CYS A 430 -16.59 -3.79 -13.81
CA CYS A 430 -16.19 -4.39 -12.53
C CYS A 430 -15.60 -3.31 -11.61
N VAL A 431 -15.63 -3.51 -10.28
CA VAL A 431 -15.24 -2.48 -9.27
C VAL A 431 -13.91 -1.80 -9.61
N LYS A 432 -12.87 -2.60 -9.89
CA LYS A 432 -11.53 -2.09 -10.26
C LYS A 432 -11.54 -1.26 -11.54
N GLN A 433 -12.28 -1.70 -12.57
CA GLN A 433 -12.34 -1.01 -13.86
C GLN A 433 -13.24 0.23 -13.81
N LYS A 434 -14.24 0.30 -12.92
CA LYS A 434 -15.00 1.53 -12.68
C LYS A 434 -14.12 2.66 -12.16
N VAL A 435 -13.27 2.36 -11.18
CA VAL A 435 -12.25 3.30 -10.68
C VAL A 435 -11.36 3.78 -11.82
N TYR A 436 -10.89 2.86 -12.68
CA TYR A 436 -10.04 3.21 -13.80
C TYR A 436 -10.71 4.13 -14.82
N LYS A 437 -12.00 3.92 -15.11
CA LYS A 437 -12.80 4.80 -15.96
C LYS A 437 -12.92 6.20 -15.37
N ALA A 438 -13.21 6.31 -14.08
CA ALA A 438 -13.28 7.60 -13.38
C ALA A 438 -11.93 8.36 -13.40
N GLN A 439 -10.83 7.65 -13.15
CA GLN A 439 -9.48 8.20 -13.22
C GLN A 439 -9.19 8.75 -14.62
N LEU A 440 -9.45 7.96 -15.66
CA LEU A 440 -9.22 8.38 -17.05
C LEU A 440 -10.19 9.46 -17.53
N TRP A 441 -11.39 9.54 -16.97
CA TRP A 441 -12.30 10.65 -17.22
C TRP A 441 -11.68 11.98 -16.80
N LEU A 442 -11.14 12.05 -15.57
CA LEU A 442 -10.51 13.27 -15.07
C LEU A 442 -9.27 13.64 -15.91
N LEU A 443 -8.47 12.64 -16.28
CA LEU A 443 -7.33 12.83 -17.19
C LEU A 443 -7.76 13.35 -18.58
N ASN A 444 -8.86 12.83 -19.13
CA ASN A 444 -9.38 13.28 -20.42
C ASN A 444 -9.92 14.72 -20.35
N LYS A 445 -10.57 15.10 -19.24
CA LYS A 445 -11.01 16.48 -18.98
C LYS A 445 -9.82 17.44 -18.91
N ALA A 446 -8.78 17.09 -18.15
CA ALA A 446 -7.55 17.89 -18.09
C ALA A 446 -6.90 18.04 -19.47
N LEU A 447 -6.73 16.93 -20.20
CA LEU A 447 -6.19 16.95 -21.56
C LEU A 447 -7.04 17.82 -22.49
N SER A 448 -8.37 17.79 -22.37
CA SER A 448 -9.26 18.52 -23.26
C SER A 448 -9.06 20.03 -23.23
N ILE A 449 -8.67 20.59 -22.09
CA ILE A 449 -8.35 22.01 -21.92
C ILE A 449 -7.08 22.35 -22.72
N GLU A 450 -6.08 21.49 -22.66
CA GLU A 450 -4.77 21.72 -23.27
C GLU A 450 -4.78 21.63 -24.80
N GLN A 451 -5.68 20.80 -25.37
CA GLN A 451 -5.83 20.65 -26.82
C GLN A 451 -7.11 21.28 -27.39
N ASN A 452 -7.92 21.93 -26.55
CA ASN A 452 -9.26 22.45 -26.87
C ASN A 452 -10.12 21.41 -27.62
N TYR A 453 -10.16 20.18 -27.12
CA TYR A 453 -10.89 19.06 -27.70
C TYR A 453 -11.05 17.94 -26.68
N LEU A 454 -12.29 17.57 -26.38
CA LEU A 454 -12.58 16.40 -25.57
C LEU A 454 -12.54 15.16 -26.45
N SER A 455 -11.60 14.26 -26.16
CA SER A 455 -11.48 13.02 -26.93
C SER A 455 -12.64 12.08 -26.58
N PRO A 456 -13.34 11.51 -27.59
CA PRO A 456 -14.51 10.67 -27.34
C PRO A 456 -14.12 9.38 -26.63
N CYS A 457 -12.95 8.83 -26.96
CA CYS A 457 -12.46 7.61 -26.34
C CYS A 457 -11.08 7.81 -25.70
N VAL A 458 -10.85 7.08 -24.61
CA VAL A 458 -9.55 6.93 -23.96
C VAL A 458 -9.27 5.46 -23.68
N PHE A 459 -8.03 5.13 -23.35
CA PHE A 459 -7.57 3.75 -23.40
C PHE A 459 -6.85 3.30 -22.13
N ILE A 460 -6.94 2.01 -21.85
CA ILE A 460 -6.10 1.32 -20.87
C ILE A 460 -5.26 0.26 -21.54
N LEU A 461 -3.97 0.30 -21.23
CA LEU A 461 -3.05 -0.79 -21.50
C LEU A 461 -2.93 -1.66 -20.25
N GLY A 462 -3.49 -2.86 -20.34
CA GLY A 462 -3.30 -3.90 -19.35
C GLY A 462 -2.10 -4.78 -19.67
N ARG A 463 -1.66 -5.56 -18.69
CA ARG A 463 -0.68 -6.63 -18.91
C ARG A 463 -1.26 -7.79 -19.74
N LYS A 464 -2.55 -8.08 -19.52
CA LYS A 464 -3.34 -9.09 -20.21
C LYS A 464 -4.71 -8.52 -20.52
N SER A 465 -5.46 -9.16 -21.40
CA SER A 465 -6.89 -8.88 -21.57
C SER A 465 -7.68 -10.17 -21.74
N GLU A 466 -8.93 -10.16 -21.29
CA GLU A 466 -9.84 -11.29 -21.47
C GLU A 466 -11.28 -10.85 -21.68
N PHE A 467 -12.06 -11.68 -22.38
CA PHE A 467 -13.48 -11.49 -22.58
C PHE A 467 -14.17 -12.83 -22.83
N THR A 468 -15.50 -12.85 -22.65
CA THR A 468 -16.33 -14.01 -22.95
C THR A 468 -17.28 -13.67 -24.08
N LYS A 469 -17.26 -14.47 -25.15
CA LYS A 469 -18.18 -14.34 -26.28
C LYS A 469 -18.88 -15.68 -26.49
N SER A 470 -20.21 -15.67 -26.44
CA SER A 470 -21.05 -16.88 -26.58
C SER A 470 -20.63 -18.02 -25.64
N GLY A 471 -20.34 -17.71 -24.38
CA GLY A 471 -19.90 -18.69 -23.37
C GLY A 471 -18.43 -19.10 -23.45
N ILE A 472 -17.72 -18.75 -24.53
CA ILE A 472 -16.30 -19.08 -24.71
C ILE A 472 -15.43 -17.96 -24.16
N LYS A 473 -14.53 -18.30 -23.22
CA LYS A 473 -13.57 -17.37 -22.63
C LYS A 473 -12.32 -17.26 -23.49
N ILE A 474 -12.04 -16.06 -24.00
CA ILE A 474 -10.87 -15.72 -24.82
C ILE A 474 -9.90 -14.91 -23.97
N LYS A 475 -8.62 -15.28 -23.99
CA LYS A 475 -7.55 -14.63 -23.21
C LYS A 475 -6.40 -14.23 -24.11
N TYR A 476 -5.91 -13.00 -23.96
CA TYR A 476 -4.70 -12.50 -24.56
C TYR A 476 -3.65 -12.23 -23.48
N ASN A 477 -2.54 -12.96 -23.52
CA ASN A 477 -1.45 -12.87 -22.55
C ASN A 477 -0.37 -11.87 -22.97
N SER A 478 -0.75 -10.76 -23.61
CA SER A 478 0.19 -9.79 -24.16
C SER A 478 -0.34 -8.38 -23.98
N ALA A 479 0.51 -7.47 -23.50
CA ALA A 479 0.11 -6.10 -23.21
C ALA A 479 -0.37 -5.35 -24.47
N PHE A 480 0.34 -5.54 -25.59
CA PHE A 480 0.08 -4.81 -26.84
C PHE A 480 -0.94 -5.50 -27.77
N LYS A 481 -1.59 -6.59 -27.33
CA LYS A 481 -2.57 -7.30 -28.17
C LYS A 481 -3.90 -6.59 -28.26
N ARG A 482 -4.38 -6.01 -27.14
CA ARG A 482 -5.65 -5.26 -27.07
C ARG A 482 -5.60 -4.19 -25.97
N LEU A 483 -5.85 -2.94 -26.34
CA LEU A 483 -6.27 -1.88 -25.43
C LEU A 483 -7.72 -2.11 -24.96
N GLY A 484 -7.98 -1.77 -23.69
CA GLY A 484 -9.33 -1.55 -23.21
C GLY A 484 -9.81 -0.17 -23.61
N VAL A 485 -10.96 -0.10 -24.29
CA VAL A 485 -11.57 1.17 -24.72
C VAL A 485 -12.60 1.63 -23.69
N ILE A 486 -12.57 2.92 -23.40
CA ILE A 486 -13.56 3.64 -22.59
C ILE A 486 -14.13 4.75 -23.46
N ASP A 487 -15.45 4.77 -23.61
CA ASP A 487 -16.13 5.62 -24.59
C ASP A 487 -17.06 6.63 -23.92
N PHE A 488 -16.59 7.88 -23.85
CA PHE A 488 -17.26 9.01 -23.21
C PHE A 488 -18.05 9.90 -24.18
N SER A 489 -18.25 9.50 -25.44
CA SER A 489 -19.14 10.22 -26.35
C SER A 489 -20.57 10.29 -25.81
N ASP A 490 -21.38 11.22 -26.32
CA ASP A 490 -22.76 11.43 -25.84
C ASP A 490 -23.66 10.19 -26.01
N ASP A 491 -23.41 9.40 -27.05
CA ASP A 491 -24.01 8.11 -27.34
C ASP A 491 -23.14 6.91 -26.87
N GLY A 492 -22.05 7.20 -26.19
CA GLY A 492 -21.01 6.26 -25.78
C GLY A 492 -21.43 5.40 -24.59
N LEU A 493 -20.81 4.22 -24.48
CA LEU A 493 -21.13 3.23 -23.45
C LEU A 493 -20.79 3.67 -22.02
N ASP A 494 -19.92 4.68 -21.86
CA ASP A 494 -19.43 5.18 -20.58
C ASP A 494 -19.81 6.66 -20.35
N TYR A 495 -20.76 7.20 -21.11
CA TYR A 495 -21.26 8.57 -20.95
C TYR A 495 -21.66 8.92 -19.50
N GLU A 496 -22.22 7.95 -18.75
CA GLU A 496 -22.66 8.11 -17.36
C GLU A 496 -21.53 8.62 -16.42
N TYR A 497 -20.27 8.37 -16.76
CA TYR A 497 -19.12 8.84 -15.98
C TYR A 497 -18.99 10.37 -15.99
N ASN A 498 -19.54 11.07 -16.98
CA ASN A 498 -19.60 12.53 -16.97
C ASN A 498 -20.31 13.03 -15.72
N LYS A 499 -21.42 12.40 -15.32
CA LYS A 499 -22.12 12.75 -14.08
C LYS A 499 -21.44 12.15 -12.86
N MET A 500 -21.18 10.84 -12.88
CA MET A 500 -20.68 10.12 -11.69
C MET A 500 -19.33 10.63 -11.18
N ALA A 501 -18.46 11.13 -12.08
CA ALA A 501 -17.18 11.69 -11.69
C ALA A 501 -17.34 13.06 -11.02
N TYR A 502 -18.27 13.91 -11.47
CA TYR A 502 -18.60 15.15 -10.76
C TYR A 502 -19.23 14.87 -9.39
N ASP A 503 -20.12 13.88 -9.26
CA ASP A 503 -20.63 13.48 -7.95
C ASP A 503 -19.50 13.11 -6.97
N SER A 504 -18.45 12.44 -7.49
CA SER A 504 -17.23 12.13 -6.72
C SER A 504 -16.42 13.38 -6.35
N LEU A 505 -16.32 14.38 -7.24
CA LEU A 505 -15.60 15.62 -6.99
C LEU A 505 -16.34 16.50 -5.98
N ASP A 506 -17.66 16.59 -6.09
CA ASP A 506 -18.52 17.29 -5.13
C ASP A 506 -18.42 16.64 -3.74
N TRP A 507 -18.34 15.31 -3.67
CA TRP A 507 -18.04 14.63 -2.40
C TRP A 507 -16.71 15.07 -1.79
N LEU A 508 -15.66 15.31 -2.58
CA LEU A 508 -14.37 15.79 -2.05
C LEU A 508 -14.46 17.20 -1.46
N ILE A 509 -15.35 18.06 -1.97
CA ILE A 509 -15.65 19.34 -1.33
C ILE A 509 -16.44 19.10 -0.05
N LYS A 510 -17.55 18.33 -0.16
CA LYS A 510 -18.46 18.06 0.94
C LYS A 510 -17.74 17.49 2.15
N VAL A 511 -16.88 16.48 1.96
CA VAL A 511 -16.15 15.86 3.07
C VAL A 511 -15.23 16.84 3.80
N ARG A 512 -14.85 17.95 3.16
CA ARG A 512 -14.00 19.02 3.72
C ARG A 512 -14.80 20.19 4.29
N GLU A 513 -16.12 20.16 4.23
CA GLU A 513 -16.97 21.22 4.78
C GLU A 513 -16.83 21.30 6.31
N PRO A 514 -16.88 22.50 6.90
CA PRO A 514 -16.87 22.66 8.36
C PRO A 514 -17.97 21.83 9.03
N GLY A 515 -17.61 21.10 10.08
CA GLY A 515 -18.54 20.27 10.84
C GLY A 515 -18.56 18.80 10.42
N ILE A 516 -18.17 18.46 9.20
CA ILE A 516 -18.05 17.04 8.78
C ILE A 516 -16.96 16.32 9.59
N ASN A 517 -15.90 17.03 9.96
CA ASN A 517 -14.83 16.52 10.81
C ASN A 517 -15.29 16.19 12.25
N LEU A 518 -16.45 16.69 12.68
CA LEU A 518 -17.02 16.45 14.01
C LEU A 518 -17.97 15.24 14.04
N LEU A 519 -18.28 14.66 12.87
CA LEU A 519 -19.16 13.51 12.80
C LEU A 519 -18.46 12.25 13.34
N ASP A 520 -19.22 11.40 14.02
CA ASP A 520 -18.71 10.15 14.58
C ASP A 520 -19.13 8.96 13.69
N PRO A 521 -18.19 8.25 13.02
CA PRO A 521 -18.54 7.08 12.22
C PRO A 521 -19.07 5.91 13.06
N MET A 522 -18.88 5.90 14.38
CA MET A 522 -19.52 4.93 15.27
C MET A 522 -21.01 5.22 15.48
N LYS A 523 -21.47 6.42 15.11
CA LYS A 523 -22.88 6.87 15.20
C LYS A 523 -23.25 7.68 13.96
N PRO A 524 -23.28 7.06 12.76
CA PRO A 524 -23.41 7.79 11.51
C PRO A 524 -24.77 8.49 11.35
N GLY A 525 -25.82 8.03 12.04
CA GLY A 525 -27.18 8.58 11.90
C GLY A 525 -27.65 8.52 10.44
N ASP A 526 -28.17 9.63 9.93
CA ASP A 526 -28.62 9.72 8.53
C ASP A 526 -27.47 10.00 7.54
N ASN A 527 -26.22 10.13 8.02
CA ASN A 527 -25.07 10.42 7.17
C ASN A 527 -24.58 9.15 6.46
N SER A 528 -25.24 8.83 5.34
CA SER A 528 -24.93 7.64 4.52
C SER A 528 -23.45 7.53 4.09
N TYR A 529 -22.70 8.63 4.06
CA TYR A 529 -21.28 8.65 3.69
C TYR A 529 -20.34 8.02 4.73
N LEU A 530 -20.76 7.96 6.00
CA LEU A 530 -19.97 7.40 7.11
C LEU A 530 -20.20 5.89 7.29
N TYR A 531 -21.12 5.29 6.55
CA TYR A 531 -21.36 3.85 6.63
C TYR A 531 -20.29 3.05 5.86
N PRO A 532 -19.61 2.10 6.51
CA PRO A 532 -18.53 1.31 5.91
C PRO A 532 -19.05 0.37 4.84
N ASN A 533 -18.31 0.12 3.76
CA ASN A 533 -18.65 -0.96 2.82
C ASN A 533 -17.77 -2.19 3.02
N MET A 534 -18.26 -3.18 3.76
CA MET A 534 -17.53 -4.43 4.06
C MET A 534 -17.39 -5.37 2.86
N LYS A 535 -17.93 -5.00 1.67
CA LYS A 535 -17.63 -5.69 0.40
C LYS A 535 -16.47 -5.05 -0.37
N ASN A 536 -15.99 -3.88 0.08
CA ASN A 536 -14.73 -3.31 -0.37
C ASN A 536 -13.60 -3.80 0.53
N SER A 537 -12.61 -4.48 -0.05
CA SER A 537 -11.40 -4.97 0.63
C SER A 537 -10.15 -4.13 0.32
N SER A 538 -10.31 -3.01 -0.39
CA SER A 538 -9.24 -2.02 -0.61
C SER A 538 -9.42 -0.88 0.39
N ASP A 539 -9.17 -1.17 1.66
CA ASP A 539 -9.48 -0.31 2.80
C ASP A 539 -8.31 -0.14 3.78
N ILE A 540 -7.11 -0.57 3.42
CA ILE A 540 -5.87 -0.31 4.18
C ILE A 540 -5.52 1.18 4.08
N PRO A 541 -5.08 1.83 5.19
CA PRO A 541 -4.73 1.26 6.49
C PRO A 541 -5.89 1.20 7.49
N TRP A 542 -7.13 1.40 7.07
CA TRP A 542 -8.30 1.49 7.94
C TRP A 542 -9.07 0.19 8.11
N SER A 543 -8.57 -0.93 7.57
CA SER A 543 -9.30 -2.19 7.48
C SER A 543 -9.83 -2.67 8.84
N ASP A 544 -9.06 -2.54 9.92
CA ASP A 544 -9.48 -3.02 11.24
C ASP A 544 -10.44 -2.05 11.92
N TYR A 545 -10.18 -0.75 11.86
CA TYR A 545 -11.10 0.25 12.40
C TYR A 545 -12.44 0.27 11.65
N LYS A 546 -12.42 0.05 10.33
CA LYS A 546 -13.64 -0.10 9.52
C LYS A 546 -14.45 -1.34 9.93
N LYS A 547 -13.80 -2.47 10.26
CA LYS A 547 -14.48 -3.66 10.84
C LYS A 547 -15.06 -3.35 12.22
N GLU A 548 -14.35 -2.59 13.06
CA GLU A 548 -14.81 -2.13 14.38
C GLU A 548 -16.11 -1.31 14.21
N ILE A 549 -16.09 -0.29 13.34
CA ILE A 549 -17.25 0.55 13.01
C ILE A 549 -18.43 -0.30 12.53
N ALA A 550 -18.20 -1.15 11.51
CA ALA A 550 -19.25 -1.98 10.92
C ALA A 550 -19.90 -2.90 11.96
N SER A 551 -19.11 -3.47 12.85
CA SER A 551 -19.58 -4.36 13.92
C SER A 551 -20.41 -3.58 14.96
N ASN A 552 -19.92 -2.41 15.38
CA ASN A 552 -20.59 -1.53 16.34
C ASN A 552 -21.99 -1.10 15.84
N ILE A 553 -22.07 -0.62 14.60
CA ILE A 553 -23.32 -0.12 14.02
C ILE A 553 -24.20 -1.23 13.44
N LYS A 554 -23.74 -2.49 13.47
CA LYS A 554 -24.40 -3.65 12.85
C LYS A 554 -24.71 -3.38 11.37
N ASP A 555 -23.71 -2.89 10.63
CA ASP A 555 -23.86 -2.48 9.24
C ASP A 555 -24.34 -3.64 8.35
N ILE A 556 -25.28 -3.33 7.45
CA ILE A 556 -25.90 -4.31 6.55
C ILE A 556 -24.88 -5.02 5.66
N THR A 557 -23.78 -4.35 5.29
CA THR A 557 -22.77 -4.91 4.39
C THR A 557 -21.90 -5.99 5.03
N LEU A 558 -21.98 -6.19 6.35
CA LEU A 558 -21.42 -7.37 7.01
C LEU A 558 -22.05 -8.65 6.44
N MET A 559 -23.38 -8.67 6.27
CA MET A 559 -24.12 -9.87 5.86
C MET A 559 -23.65 -10.46 4.54
N TYR A 560 -23.72 -11.78 4.44
CA TYR A 560 -23.36 -12.52 3.23
C TYR A 560 -24.14 -11.98 2.03
N LYS A 561 -23.45 -11.64 0.93
CA LYS A 561 -24.02 -11.05 -0.30
C LYS A 561 -24.71 -9.68 -0.17
N CYS A 562 -24.72 -9.04 0.99
CA CYS A 562 -25.26 -7.68 1.14
C CYS A 562 -24.20 -6.62 0.80
N GLY A 563 -24.28 -6.00 -0.38
CA GLY A 563 -23.44 -4.83 -0.72
C GLY A 563 -24.15 -3.49 -0.45
N LYS A 564 -23.48 -2.37 -0.77
CA LYS A 564 -24.06 -1.02 -0.62
C LYS A 564 -25.46 -0.88 -1.23
N LYS A 565 -25.71 -1.47 -2.41
CA LYS A 565 -27.05 -1.45 -3.05
C LYS A 565 -28.16 -2.02 -2.14
N ILE A 566 -27.89 -3.11 -1.43
CA ILE A 566 -28.86 -3.72 -0.52
C ILE A 566 -29.01 -2.84 0.73
N ARG A 567 -27.91 -2.30 1.27
CA ARG A 567 -27.95 -1.34 2.38
C ARG A 567 -28.77 -0.10 2.06
N ASP A 568 -28.48 0.56 0.93
CA ASP A 568 -29.18 1.78 0.51
C ASP A 568 -30.68 1.53 0.35
N TYR A 569 -31.06 0.40 -0.26
CA TYR A 569 -32.47 0.02 -0.40
C TYR A 569 -33.14 -0.22 0.97
N ALA A 570 -32.46 -0.89 1.90
CA ALA A 570 -32.98 -1.11 3.25
C ALA A 570 -33.14 0.22 4.00
N MET A 571 -32.18 1.14 3.88
CA MET A 571 -32.24 2.47 4.50
C MET A 571 -33.41 3.31 4.00
N LEU A 572 -33.72 3.23 2.69
CA LEU A 572 -34.92 3.86 2.13
C LEU A 572 -36.24 3.33 2.75
N HIS A 573 -36.21 2.14 3.36
CA HIS A 573 -37.33 1.54 4.09
C HIS A 573 -37.18 1.68 5.62
N GLY A 574 -36.32 2.60 6.09
CA GLY A 574 -36.10 2.86 7.52
C GLY A 574 -35.24 1.81 8.25
N ILE A 575 -34.53 0.96 7.51
CA ILE A 575 -33.71 -0.13 8.06
C ILE A 575 -32.23 0.21 7.94
N THR A 576 -31.55 0.43 9.07
CA THR A 576 -30.13 0.80 9.10
C THR A 576 -29.22 -0.32 9.58
N GLN A 577 -29.77 -1.34 10.24
CA GLN A 577 -29.01 -2.47 10.81
C GLN A 577 -29.40 -3.79 10.17
N TRP A 578 -28.44 -4.72 10.05
CA TRP A 578 -28.74 -6.06 9.52
C TRP A 578 -29.73 -6.85 10.42
N THR A 579 -29.78 -6.55 11.71
CA THR A 579 -30.71 -7.14 12.69
C THR A 579 -32.17 -6.78 12.42
N GLN A 580 -32.42 -5.79 11.58
CA GLN A 580 -33.76 -5.33 11.23
C GLN A 580 -34.18 -5.79 9.83
N LEU A 581 -33.28 -6.40 9.05
CA LEU A 581 -33.57 -6.87 7.70
C LEU A 581 -34.72 -7.89 7.68
N LYS A 582 -35.59 -7.69 6.69
CA LYS A 582 -36.71 -8.55 6.30
C LYS A 582 -36.69 -8.79 4.78
N PRO A 583 -37.33 -9.86 4.26
CA PRO A 583 -37.32 -10.19 2.84
C PRO A 583 -37.69 -9.01 1.91
N GLU A 584 -38.71 -8.23 2.29
CA GLU A 584 -39.23 -7.07 1.57
C GLU A 584 -38.27 -5.87 1.55
N THR A 585 -37.29 -5.83 2.47
CA THR A 585 -36.30 -4.75 2.60
C THR A 585 -34.97 -5.06 1.90
N ILE A 586 -34.92 -6.13 1.10
CA ILE A 586 -33.72 -6.58 0.39
C ILE A 586 -33.93 -6.47 -1.13
N ALA A 587 -33.18 -5.59 -1.78
CA ALA A 587 -33.18 -5.47 -3.24
C ALA A 587 -32.47 -6.66 -3.92
N SER A 588 -33.15 -7.80 -4.05
CA SER A 588 -32.67 -9.00 -4.73
C SER A 588 -33.62 -9.45 -5.84
N SER A 589 -33.10 -9.71 -7.04
CA SER A 589 -33.89 -10.21 -8.18
C SER A 589 -34.16 -11.71 -8.14
N GLY A 590 -33.55 -12.46 -7.20
CA GLY A 590 -33.64 -13.93 -7.15
C GLY A 590 -34.03 -14.47 -5.77
N LYS A 591 -35.06 -15.34 -5.74
CA LYS A 591 -35.53 -16.05 -4.52
C LYS A 591 -34.42 -16.82 -3.81
N ILE A 592 -33.49 -17.43 -4.56
CA ILE A 592 -32.37 -18.20 -4.00
C ILE A 592 -31.42 -17.30 -3.19
N ILE A 593 -31.05 -16.15 -3.74
CA ILE A 593 -30.14 -15.20 -3.08
C ILE A 593 -30.80 -14.62 -1.83
N LEU A 594 -32.08 -14.25 -1.94
CA LEU A 594 -32.86 -13.73 -0.82
C LEU A 594 -32.91 -14.75 0.34
N ASN A 595 -33.24 -16.01 0.03
CA ASN A 595 -33.28 -17.08 1.02
C ASN A 595 -31.91 -17.30 1.68
N GLN A 596 -30.82 -17.23 0.92
CA GLN A 596 -29.46 -17.34 1.48
C GLN A 596 -29.18 -16.19 2.46
N ILE A 597 -29.45 -14.94 2.08
CA ILE A 597 -29.25 -13.77 2.95
C ILE A 597 -30.07 -13.93 4.25
N MET A 598 -31.34 -14.29 4.12
CA MET A 598 -32.23 -14.43 5.28
C MET A 598 -31.79 -15.55 6.23
N LYS A 599 -31.18 -16.63 5.74
CA LYS A 599 -30.62 -17.66 6.64
C LYS A 599 -29.45 -17.13 7.48
N PHE A 600 -28.56 -16.33 6.89
CA PHE A 600 -27.49 -15.66 7.64
C PHE A 600 -28.07 -14.69 8.68
N VAL A 601 -29.01 -13.85 8.25
CA VAL A 601 -29.69 -12.88 9.11
C VAL A 601 -30.38 -13.58 10.28
N ASN A 602 -31.19 -14.61 10.02
CA ASN A 602 -31.94 -15.33 11.05
C ASN A 602 -31.01 -16.06 12.01
N SER A 603 -30.01 -16.79 11.52
CA SER A 603 -29.07 -17.52 12.38
C SER A 603 -28.34 -16.60 13.37
N ASN A 604 -27.97 -15.39 12.91
CA ASN A 604 -27.34 -14.39 13.78
C ASN A 604 -28.35 -13.69 14.72
N LYS A 605 -29.62 -13.50 14.34
CA LYS A 605 -30.64 -12.90 15.21
C LYS A 605 -31.08 -13.84 16.33
N THR A 606 -31.34 -15.10 16.00
CA THR A 606 -31.83 -16.11 16.96
C THR A 606 -30.72 -16.72 17.79
N ASN A 607 -29.46 -16.46 17.43
CA ASN A 607 -28.29 -17.13 17.98
C ASN A 607 -28.40 -18.66 17.86
N THR A 608 -29.00 -19.15 16.77
CA THR A 608 -29.15 -20.58 16.47
C THR A 608 -28.57 -20.91 15.10
N PRO A 609 -27.91 -22.07 14.93
CA PRO A 609 -27.47 -22.52 13.61
C PRO A 609 -28.65 -22.71 12.64
N SER A 610 -28.51 -22.35 11.35
CA SER A 610 -29.63 -22.43 10.40
C SER A 610 -30.02 -23.85 9.98
N LYS A 611 -29.06 -24.77 9.99
CA LYS A 611 -29.26 -26.20 9.72
C LYS A 611 -28.00 -26.93 10.20
N MET A 612 -28.10 -27.71 11.28
CA MET A 612 -27.12 -28.77 11.51
C MET A 612 -27.35 -29.85 10.46
N ALA A 613 -26.30 -30.22 9.73
CA ALA A 613 -26.42 -31.20 8.67
C ALA A 613 -26.98 -32.50 9.25
N THR A 614 -28.03 -33.05 8.62
CA THR A 614 -28.48 -34.41 8.94
C THR A 614 -27.34 -35.38 8.67
N ASN A 615 -27.21 -36.43 9.49
CA ASN A 615 -26.14 -37.43 9.46
C ASN A 615 -25.72 -37.76 8.01
N ALA A 616 -26.67 -37.98 7.10
CA ALA A 616 -26.45 -38.32 5.69
C ALA A 616 -25.45 -37.46 4.87
N VAL A 617 -25.18 -36.20 5.23
CA VAL A 617 -24.26 -35.33 4.46
C VAL A 617 -22.78 -35.62 4.80
N PHE A 618 -22.49 -35.95 6.05
CA PHE A 618 -21.14 -36.20 6.56
C PHE A 618 -20.94 -37.63 7.09
N SER A 619 -22.02 -38.41 7.18
CA SER A 619 -21.99 -39.82 7.55
C SER A 619 -21.71 -40.67 6.33
N THR A 620 -20.61 -41.41 6.41
CA THR A 620 -20.33 -42.52 5.52
C THR A 620 -20.63 -43.80 6.29
N LYS A 621 -21.38 -44.75 5.71
CA LYS A 621 -21.62 -46.07 6.34
C LYS A 621 -20.33 -46.80 6.70
N MET A 622 -19.23 -46.49 6.00
CA MET A 622 -17.88 -46.96 6.31
C MET A 622 -16.91 -45.80 6.06
N LEU A 623 -16.13 -45.42 7.07
CA LEU A 623 -15.08 -44.42 6.93
C LEU A 623 -13.97 -44.96 6.02
N PRO A 624 -13.34 -44.13 5.17
CA PRO A 624 -12.12 -44.53 4.48
C PRO A 624 -11.05 -44.93 5.50
N SER A 625 -10.20 -45.91 5.17
CA SER A 625 -9.11 -46.31 6.07
C SER A 625 -8.12 -45.17 6.30
N VAL A 626 -7.83 -44.41 5.23
CA VAL A 626 -6.98 -43.22 5.30
C VAL A 626 -7.63 -42.04 4.56
N GLU A 627 -7.59 -40.85 5.16
CA GLU A 627 -8.13 -39.60 4.62
C GLU A 627 -7.07 -38.49 4.65
N PHE A 628 -7.14 -37.56 3.68
CA PHE A 628 -6.15 -36.51 3.49
C PHE A 628 -6.82 -35.13 3.50
N PHE A 629 -6.54 -34.32 4.52
CA PHE A 629 -6.97 -32.93 4.61
C PHE A 629 -5.85 -32.04 4.11
N ILE A 630 -6.06 -31.35 2.99
CA ILE A 630 -5.01 -30.64 2.27
C ILE A 630 -5.33 -29.17 2.09
N ASP A 631 -4.28 -28.35 2.08
CA ASP A 631 -4.32 -26.94 1.74
C ASP A 631 -3.02 -26.58 1.00
N PHE A 632 -3.09 -25.67 0.03
CA PHE A 632 -1.95 -25.32 -0.82
C PHE A 632 -1.62 -23.83 -0.73
N GLU A 633 -0.35 -23.52 -0.51
CA GLU A 633 0.15 -22.18 -0.76
C GLU A 633 0.74 -22.08 -2.16
N SER A 634 0.40 -20.98 -2.85
CA SER A 634 0.75 -20.80 -4.24
C SER A 634 1.17 -19.38 -4.56
N ILE A 635 2.08 -19.26 -5.53
CA ILE A 635 2.34 -18.01 -6.21
C ILE A 635 1.26 -17.82 -7.26
N GLY A 636 0.56 -16.69 -7.18
CA GLY A 636 -0.52 -16.36 -8.10
C GLY A 636 -0.01 -15.93 -9.47
N ASN A 637 -0.91 -16.00 -10.46
CA ASN A 637 -0.72 -15.41 -11.80
C ASN A 637 -0.46 -13.90 -11.81
N MET A 638 -0.62 -13.24 -10.65
CA MET A 638 -0.38 -11.82 -10.47
C MET A 638 1.10 -11.47 -10.49
N TYR A 639 2.01 -12.41 -10.23
CA TYR A 639 3.43 -12.14 -10.40
C TYR A 639 3.85 -12.17 -11.89
N ASP A 640 4.71 -11.23 -12.27
CA ASP A 640 5.38 -11.16 -13.57
C ASP A 640 6.76 -10.55 -13.34
N ASP A 641 7.80 -11.19 -13.87
CA ASP A 641 9.18 -10.68 -13.85
C ASP A 641 9.51 -9.85 -15.10
N PHE A 642 8.55 -9.77 -16.04
CA PHE A 642 8.66 -9.08 -17.32
C PHE A 642 9.78 -9.57 -18.25
N SER A 643 10.39 -10.73 -17.97
CA SER A 643 11.44 -11.35 -18.79
C SER A 643 10.99 -11.64 -20.23
N LYS A 644 9.68 -11.80 -20.44
CA LYS A 644 9.05 -12.10 -21.74
C LYS A 644 8.25 -10.93 -22.32
N PHE A 645 8.38 -9.72 -21.75
CA PHE A 645 7.61 -8.55 -22.16
C PHE A 645 7.75 -8.29 -23.68
N PRO A 646 6.67 -8.03 -24.43
CA PRO A 646 5.31 -7.66 -23.99
C PRO A 646 4.38 -8.83 -23.65
N GLU A 647 4.83 -10.07 -23.84
CA GLU A 647 4.09 -11.24 -23.38
C GLU A 647 4.21 -11.33 -21.87
N ALA A 648 3.08 -11.58 -21.22
CA ALA A 648 3.00 -11.68 -19.79
C ALA A 648 3.42 -13.07 -19.35
N ALA A 649 4.36 -13.15 -18.42
CA ALA A 649 4.78 -14.42 -17.88
C ALA A 649 3.65 -15.09 -17.07
N ASN A 650 3.70 -16.41 -16.99
CA ASN A 650 2.78 -17.23 -16.19
C ASN A 650 3.60 -18.01 -15.17
N TYR A 651 3.69 -17.44 -13.98
CA TYR A 651 4.41 -17.98 -12.83
C TYR A 651 3.49 -18.63 -11.80
N ALA A 652 2.23 -18.89 -12.15
CA ALA A 652 1.34 -19.49 -11.18
C ALA A 652 1.83 -20.90 -10.84
N GLN A 653 2.25 -21.12 -9.59
CA GLN A 653 2.87 -22.37 -9.12
C GLN A 653 2.50 -22.62 -7.65
N ILE A 654 2.21 -23.87 -7.29
CA ILE A 654 2.14 -24.33 -5.90
C ILE A 654 3.57 -24.37 -5.37
N PHE A 655 3.82 -23.78 -4.21
CA PHE A 655 5.13 -23.85 -3.57
C PHE A 655 5.13 -24.65 -2.27
N LEU A 656 3.97 -24.80 -1.63
CA LEU A 656 3.80 -25.61 -0.43
C LEU A 656 2.48 -26.35 -0.49
N ILE A 657 2.52 -27.63 -0.12
CA ILE A 657 1.35 -28.46 0.12
C ILE A 657 1.39 -28.93 1.57
N GLY A 658 0.38 -28.57 2.35
CA GLY A 658 0.17 -29.13 3.68
C GLY A 658 -0.80 -30.29 3.63
N ALA A 659 -0.61 -31.23 4.54
CA ALA A 659 -1.53 -32.32 4.75
C ALA A 659 -1.66 -32.70 6.22
N VAL A 660 -2.89 -32.89 6.67
CA VAL A 660 -3.23 -33.68 7.85
C VAL A 660 -3.76 -35.02 7.36
N ILE A 661 -3.09 -36.10 7.73
CA ILE A 661 -3.45 -37.46 7.33
C ILE A 661 -4.11 -38.13 8.51
N VAL A 662 -5.29 -38.71 8.31
CA VAL A 662 -6.01 -39.46 9.33
C VAL A 662 -6.05 -40.92 8.93
N ASP A 663 -5.41 -41.77 9.72
CA ASP A 663 -5.51 -43.22 9.63
C ASP A 663 -6.58 -43.68 10.62
N ASN A 664 -7.79 -43.95 10.11
CA ASN A 664 -8.95 -44.36 10.89
C ASN A 664 -8.81 -45.78 11.44
N VAL A 665 -7.94 -46.61 10.85
CA VAL A 665 -7.71 -48.00 11.30
C VAL A 665 -6.78 -48.02 12.50
N LYS A 666 -5.68 -47.24 12.46
CA LYS A 666 -4.74 -47.10 13.57
C LYS A 666 -5.15 -46.05 14.61
N ASN A 667 -6.19 -45.26 14.31
CA ASN A 667 -6.59 -44.10 15.10
C ASN A 667 -5.42 -43.12 15.29
N GLN A 668 -4.68 -42.85 14.20
CA GLN A 668 -3.49 -41.99 14.20
C GLN A 668 -3.68 -40.81 13.26
N THR A 669 -3.15 -39.66 13.67
CA THR A 669 -3.11 -38.44 12.84
C THR A 669 -1.66 -38.06 12.60
N TYR A 670 -1.31 -37.78 11.35
CA TYR A 670 0.03 -37.39 10.94
C TYR A 670 0.01 -36.00 10.30
N LYS A 671 1.02 -35.20 10.63
CA LYS A 671 1.31 -33.92 9.96
C LYS A 671 2.34 -34.18 8.86
N CYS A 672 2.06 -33.73 7.65
CA CYS A 672 2.97 -33.82 6.50
C CYS A 672 2.94 -32.51 5.73
N TYR A 673 4.04 -32.19 5.05
CA TYR A 673 4.13 -31.08 4.12
C TYR A 673 5.10 -31.41 2.99
N TYR A 674 4.90 -30.77 1.85
CA TYR A 674 5.77 -30.84 0.68
C TYR A 674 6.11 -29.42 0.25
N LEU A 675 7.40 -29.11 0.18
CA LEU A 675 7.91 -27.78 -0.16
C LEU A 675 8.67 -27.86 -1.49
N VAL A 676 8.45 -26.90 -2.38
CA VAL A 676 9.13 -26.86 -3.67
C VAL A 676 10.58 -26.40 -3.48
N ASP A 677 11.55 -27.08 -4.09
CA ASP A 677 12.96 -26.69 -3.98
C ASP A 677 13.20 -25.30 -4.62
N ARG A 678 12.58 -25.03 -5.77
CA ARG A 678 12.69 -23.76 -6.51
C ARG A 678 11.50 -23.55 -7.44
N LEU A 679 11.18 -22.29 -7.78
CA LEU A 679 10.03 -21.95 -8.62
C LEU A 679 10.21 -22.31 -10.10
N ASN A 680 9.91 -23.55 -10.45
CA ASN A 680 9.69 -23.96 -11.83
C ASN A 680 8.67 -25.10 -11.92
N LYS A 681 8.14 -25.29 -13.12
CA LYS A 681 7.08 -26.28 -13.39
C LYS A 681 7.49 -27.72 -13.12
N ASP A 682 8.76 -28.07 -13.32
CA ASP A 682 9.22 -29.44 -13.14
C ASP A 682 9.30 -29.79 -11.65
N GLU A 683 9.83 -28.89 -10.81
CA GLU A 683 9.86 -29.08 -9.36
C GLU A 683 8.44 -29.07 -8.75
N GLU A 684 7.55 -28.18 -9.20
CA GLU A 684 6.14 -28.18 -8.79
C GLU A 684 5.49 -29.54 -9.11
N LYS A 685 5.69 -30.05 -10.33
CA LYS A 685 5.13 -31.34 -10.76
C LYS A 685 5.71 -32.51 -9.98
N LYS A 686 7.02 -32.51 -9.70
CA LYS A 686 7.68 -33.52 -8.85
C LYS A 686 7.11 -33.52 -7.44
N MET A 687 6.92 -32.34 -6.85
CA MET A 687 6.34 -32.16 -5.52
C MET A 687 4.92 -32.75 -5.46
N VAL A 688 4.04 -32.37 -6.40
CA VAL A 688 2.67 -32.89 -6.49
C VAL A 688 2.65 -34.41 -6.72
N HIS A 689 3.52 -34.93 -7.58
CA HIS A 689 3.64 -36.37 -7.81
C HIS A 689 4.07 -37.12 -6.54
N SER A 690 5.07 -36.58 -5.82
CA SER A 690 5.58 -37.18 -4.59
C SER A 690 4.49 -37.28 -3.52
N MET A 691 3.70 -36.22 -3.35
CA MET A 691 2.52 -36.23 -2.46
C MET A 691 1.57 -37.38 -2.78
N PHE A 692 1.19 -37.53 -4.05
CA PHE A 692 0.27 -38.60 -4.45
C PHE A 692 0.85 -40.00 -4.22
N VAL A 693 2.13 -40.21 -4.56
CA VAL A 693 2.82 -41.48 -4.36
C VAL A 693 2.85 -41.86 -2.87
N ASP A 694 3.16 -40.91 -2.00
CA ASP A 694 3.22 -41.16 -0.57
C ASP A 694 1.81 -41.41 0.02
N PHE A 695 0.79 -40.72 -0.46
CA PHE A 695 -0.61 -41.00 -0.10
C PHE A 695 -1.04 -42.41 -0.52
N GLN A 696 -0.68 -42.86 -1.72
CA GLN A 696 -0.95 -44.22 -2.19
C GLN A 696 -0.25 -45.27 -1.33
N LYS A 697 1.01 -45.04 -0.94
CA LYS A 697 1.75 -45.94 -0.02
C LYS A 697 1.06 -46.07 1.34
N LEU A 698 0.47 -45.00 1.87
CA LEU A 698 -0.26 -45.02 3.14
C LEU A 698 -1.59 -45.79 3.03
N CYS A 699 -2.24 -45.75 1.87
CA CYS A 699 -3.48 -46.49 1.60
C CYS A 699 -3.26 -47.98 1.30
N ALA A 700 -2.10 -48.35 0.73
CA ALA A 700 -1.81 -49.70 0.25
C ALA A 700 -1.99 -50.82 1.31
N PRO A 701 -1.56 -50.67 2.58
CA PRO A 701 -1.77 -51.69 3.61
C PRO A 701 -3.23 -52.03 3.90
N TYR A 702 -4.16 -51.15 3.53
CA TYR A 702 -5.60 -51.31 3.77
C TYR A 702 -6.38 -51.67 2.51
N ASN A 703 -5.69 -51.98 1.41
CA ASN A 703 -6.30 -52.21 0.09
C ASN A 703 -7.20 -51.04 -0.39
N GLN A 704 -6.95 -49.82 0.09
CA GLN A 704 -7.67 -48.64 -0.36
C GLN A 704 -7.03 -48.13 -1.66
N THR A 705 -7.76 -48.21 -2.78
CA THR A 705 -7.25 -47.86 -4.12
C THR A 705 -7.55 -46.42 -4.53
N TYR A 706 -8.18 -45.63 -3.67
CA TYR A 706 -8.62 -44.27 -3.92
C TYR A 706 -8.10 -43.30 -2.85
N LEU A 707 -8.03 -42.01 -3.16
CA LEU A 707 -7.46 -40.99 -2.28
C LEU A 707 -8.51 -39.91 -1.92
N PRO A 708 -9.12 -39.94 -0.73
CA PRO A 708 -10.04 -38.89 -0.27
C PRO A 708 -9.25 -37.61 0.03
N LEU A 709 -9.34 -36.62 -0.86
CA LEU A 709 -8.72 -35.31 -0.68
C LEU A 709 -9.77 -34.30 -0.23
N ILE A 710 -9.71 -33.88 1.02
CA ILE A 710 -10.60 -32.92 1.65
C ILE A 710 -9.94 -31.54 1.68
N PHE A 711 -10.62 -30.53 1.14
CA PHE A 711 -10.10 -29.16 1.06
C PHE A 711 -11.24 -28.13 1.15
N TRP A 712 -10.88 -26.83 1.25
CA TRP A 712 -11.86 -25.74 1.40
C TRP A 712 -11.92 -24.81 0.19
N GLY A 713 -12.94 -25.01 -0.66
CA GLY A 713 -13.14 -24.20 -1.86
C GLY A 713 -12.66 -24.91 -3.11
N ASN A 714 -12.50 -24.19 -4.22
CA ASN A 714 -12.21 -24.80 -5.53
C ASN A 714 -10.76 -24.59 -5.99
N ALA A 715 -9.91 -24.02 -5.13
CA ALA A 715 -8.57 -23.58 -5.52
C ALA A 715 -7.65 -24.77 -5.75
N GLU A 716 -7.64 -25.73 -4.83
CA GLU A 716 -6.81 -26.95 -4.82
C GLU A 716 -7.09 -27.79 -6.07
N LYS A 717 -8.39 -28.01 -6.38
CA LYS A 717 -8.82 -28.69 -7.60
C LYS A 717 -8.25 -28.01 -8.85
N TYR A 718 -8.41 -26.70 -8.99
CA TYR A 718 -7.91 -25.97 -10.15
C TYR A 718 -6.38 -26.04 -10.26
N MET A 719 -5.67 -25.99 -9.12
CA MET A 719 -4.22 -26.09 -9.09
C MET A 719 -3.73 -27.49 -9.49
N LEU A 720 -4.36 -28.57 -8.99
CA LEU A 720 -4.05 -29.94 -9.42
C LEU A 720 -4.29 -30.14 -10.91
N GLU A 721 -5.45 -29.71 -11.42
CA GLU A 721 -5.79 -29.80 -12.84
C GLU A 721 -4.81 -28.98 -13.70
N ARG A 722 -4.28 -27.85 -13.20
CA ARG A 722 -3.26 -27.05 -13.90
C ARG A 722 -1.92 -27.78 -13.99
N VAL A 723 -1.48 -28.40 -12.90
CA VAL A 723 -0.14 -29.03 -12.81
C VAL A 723 -0.09 -30.33 -13.59
N LEU A 724 -1.10 -31.19 -13.44
CA LEU A 724 -1.10 -32.53 -14.00
C LEU A 724 -1.88 -32.63 -15.32
N GLY A 725 -2.88 -31.76 -15.52
CA GLY A 725 -3.94 -31.97 -16.50
C GLY A 725 -5.05 -32.86 -15.94
N LYS A 726 -6.27 -32.72 -16.48
CA LYS A 726 -7.45 -33.46 -15.99
C LYS A 726 -7.29 -34.97 -16.12
N ASP A 727 -6.78 -35.44 -17.26
CA ASP A 727 -6.68 -36.87 -17.54
C ASP A 727 -5.65 -37.53 -16.62
N LYS A 728 -4.46 -36.95 -16.49
CA LYS A 728 -3.39 -37.48 -15.61
C LYS A 728 -3.71 -37.38 -14.12
N LEU A 729 -4.60 -36.47 -13.73
CA LEU A 729 -5.06 -36.41 -12.35
C LEU A 729 -5.87 -37.67 -11.98
N LEU A 730 -6.60 -38.25 -12.94
CA LEU A 730 -7.38 -39.47 -12.73
C LEU A 730 -6.51 -40.71 -12.50
N ASP A 731 -5.27 -40.72 -13.00
CA ASP A 731 -4.31 -41.81 -12.79
C ASP A 731 -4.01 -42.05 -11.30
N TYR A 732 -4.19 -41.04 -10.45
CA TYR A 732 -4.01 -41.15 -9.00
C TYR A 732 -5.27 -41.55 -8.22
N ASN A 733 -6.40 -41.70 -8.93
CA ASN A 733 -7.72 -42.00 -8.36
C ASN A 733 -8.14 -41.11 -7.16
N PRO A 734 -8.08 -39.77 -7.26
CA PRO A 734 -8.48 -38.88 -6.17
C PRO A 734 -10.00 -38.71 -6.08
N ILE A 735 -10.54 -38.76 -4.87
CA ILE A 735 -11.89 -38.33 -4.54
C ILE A 735 -11.80 -36.91 -3.95
N LEU A 736 -12.15 -35.91 -4.77
CA LEU A 736 -12.04 -34.50 -4.40
C LEU A 736 -13.28 -34.02 -3.62
N ILE A 737 -13.10 -33.59 -2.38
CA ILE A 737 -14.17 -33.20 -1.45
C ILE A 737 -14.01 -31.72 -1.05
N ASP A 738 -14.82 -30.85 -1.65
CA ASP A 738 -14.88 -29.42 -1.32
C ASP A 738 -15.85 -29.17 -0.16
N MET A 739 -15.31 -28.98 1.04
CA MET A 739 -16.08 -28.72 2.26
C MET A 739 -16.83 -27.38 2.21
N CYS A 740 -16.28 -26.36 1.55
CA CYS A 740 -16.94 -25.06 1.41
C CYS A 740 -18.22 -25.19 0.56
N LYS A 741 -18.16 -25.99 -0.52
CA LYS A 741 -19.32 -26.30 -1.35
C LYS A 741 -20.38 -27.08 -0.57
N ILE A 742 -20.00 -28.04 0.27
CA ILE A 742 -20.93 -28.77 1.13
C ILE A 742 -21.65 -27.80 2.09
N PHE A 743 -20.92 -26.91 2.75
CA PHE A 743 -21.50 -25.87 3.62
C PHE A 743 -22.49 -24.96 2.88
N ARG A 744 -22.13 -24.49 1.69
CA ARG A 744 -22.98 -23.62 0.86
C ARG A 744 -24.26 -24.31 0.40
N ASN A 745 -24.14 -25.54 -0.11
CA ASN A 745 -25.27 -26.29 -0.63
C ASN A 745 -26.28 -26.66 0.46
N ASN A 746 -25.78 -26.98 1.67
CA ASN A 746 -26.62 -27.37 2.79
C ASN A 746 -27.06 -26.18 3.66
N ASN A 747 -26.54 -24.97 3.42
CA ASN A 747 -26.74 -23.78 4.24
C ASN A 747 -26.37 -24.02 5.71
N ILE A 748 -25.18 -24.55 5.94
CA ILE A 748 -24.60 -24.69 7.27
C ILE A 748 -24.06 -23.32 7.68
N ILE A 749 -24.70 -22.69 8.64
CA ILE A 749 -24.38 -21.34 9.12
C ILE A 749 -24.48 -21.36 10.64
N PHE A 750 -23.42 -20.88 11.29
CA PHE A 750 -23.36 -20.72 12.73
C PHE A 750 -23.59 -19.25 13.15
N PRO A 751 -24.08 -18.99 14.38
CA PRO A 751 -24.19 -17.63 14.90
C PRO A 751 -22.84 -16.91 14.92
N GLY A 752 -22.79 -15.64 14.49
CA GLY A 752 -21.56 -14.85 14.33
C GLY A 752 -20.87 -15.04 12.97
N GLN A 753 -21.37 -15.92 12.10
CA GLN A 753 -20.84 -16.14 10.75
C GLN A 753 -21.49 -15.15 9.76
N PHE A 754 -20.69 -14.52 8.89
CA PHE A 754 -21.16 -13.58 7.86
C PHE A 754 -20.73 -13.97 6.41
N GLY A 755 -20.20 -15.17 6.23
CA GLY A 755 -19.70 -15.70 4.97
C GLY A 755 -19.23 -17.15 5.11
N TYR A 756 -18.61 -17.70 4.06
CA TYR A 756 -18.16 -19.11 4.01
C TYR A 756 -16.64 -19.26 3.89
N GLY A 757 -15.86 -18.25 4.32
CA GLY A 757 -14.40 -18.38 4.37
C GLY A 757 -13.98 -19.31 5.51
N LEU A 758 -12.96 -20.15 5.31
CA LEU A 758 -12.51 -21.14 6.30
C LEU A 758 -12.22 -20.47 7.65
N LYS A 759 -11.38 -19.43 7.64
CA LYS A 759 -11.02 -18.66 8.84
C LYS A 759 -12.22 -18.09 9.59
N GLN A 760 -13.27 -17.68 8.88
CA GLN A 760 -14.48 -17.18 9.51
C GLN A 760 -15.29 -18.31 10.15
N VAL A 761 -15.50 -19.41 9.43
CA VAL A 761 -16.21 -20.59 9.93
C VAL A 761 -15.49 -21.17 11.15
N ALA A 762 -14.17 -21.39 11.04
CA ALA A 762 -13.34 -21.91 12.12
C ALA A 762 -13.35 -20.98 13.35
N LYS A 763 -13.19 -19.65 13.18
CA LYS A 763 -13.29 -18.70 14.30
C LYS A 763 -14.64 -18.78 15.01
N THR A 764 -15.73 -18.93 14.26
CA THR A 764 -17.07 -19.08 14.84
C THR A 764 -17.20 -20.41 15.60
N MET A 765 -16.78 -21.52 14.99
CA MET A 765 -16.85 -22.84 15.62
C MET A 765 -15.95 -22.95 16.87
N TYR A 766 -14.77 -22.34 16.85
CA TYR A 766 -13.86 -22.27 17.99
C TYR A 766 -14.50 -21.50 19.16
N LYS A 767 -15.09 -20.32 18.89
CA LYS A 767 -15.81 -19.55 19.92
C LYS A 767 -16.99 -20.30 20.53
N SER A 768 -17.61 -21.21 19.78
CA SER A 768 -18.68 -22.08 20.25
C SER A 768 -18.19 -23.38 20.91
N GLY A 769 -16.86 -23.60 20.98
CA GLY A 769 -16.27 -24.82 21.56
C GLY A 769 -16.39 -26.07 20.70
N TYR A 770 -16.78 -25.95 19.42
CA TYR A 770 -16.94 -27.08 18.50
C TYR A 770 -15.63 -27.61 17.93
N ILE A 771 -14.61 -26.76 17.88
CA ILE A 771 -13.24 -27.10 17.45
C ILE A 771 -12.24 -26.49 18.45
N GLN A 772 -11.01 -26.99 18.45
CA GLN A 772 -9.98 -26.64 19.44
C GLN A 772 -8.82 -25.85 18.82
N THR A 773 -8.65 -25.93 17.51
CA THR A 773 -7.54 -25.28 16.81
C THR A 773 -7.96 -23.90 16.30
N LEU A 774 -7.07 -22.92 16.48
CA LEU A 774 -7.16 -21.58 15.90
C LEU A 774 -5.77 -21.05 15.55
N TRP A 775 -5.66 -20.24 14.50
CA TRP A 775 -4.45 -19.45 14.20
C TRP A 775 -4.08 -18.57 15.39
N LYS A 776 -2.78 -18.45 15.69
CA LYS A 776 -2.30 -17.54 16.73
C LYS A 776 -2.48 -16.09 16.28
N ASP A 777 -2.82 -15.21 17.21
CA ASP A 777 -2.90 -13.78 16.94
C ASP A 777 -1.47 -13.19 16.89
N GLY A 778 -1.15 -12.42 15.85
CA GLY A 778 0.14 -11.73 15.71
C GLY A 778 1.24 -12.47 14.92
N ASP A 779 0.93 -13.58 14.23
CA ASP A 779 1.90 -14.21 13.32
C ASP A 779 2.09 -13.38 12.03
N ASP A 780 3.34 -13.28 11.55
CA ASP A 780 3.75 -12.55 10.33
C ASP A 780 2.96 -13.00 9.07
N ILE A 781 2.42 -14.22 9.09
CA ILE A 781 1.60 -14.80 8.01
C ILE A 781 0.15 -14.90 8.49
N SER A 782 -0.59 -13.82 8.27
CA SER A 782 -1.98 -13.72 8.72
C SER A 782 -3.01 -14.24 7.71
N ASN A 783 -2.61 -14.48 6.45
CA ASN A 783 -3.47 -14.98 5.37
C ASN A 783 -2.67 -15.47 4.13
N GLY A 784 -3.30 -16.25 3.24
CA GLY A 784 -2.64 -16.76 2.02
C GLY A 784 -2.11 -15.70 1.03
N ILE A 785 -2.56 -14.44 1.13
CA ILE A 785 -2.01 -13.35 0.29
C ILE A 785 -0.63 -12.91 0.80
N SER A 786 -0.41 -12.85 2.11
CA SER A 786 0.92 -12.58 2.66
C SER A 786 1.85 -13.77 2.42
N ALA A 787 1.38 -15.00 2.59
CA ALA A 787 2.12 -16.23 2.26
C ALA A 787 2.60 -16.23 0.80
N MET A 788 1.74 -15.85 -0.15
CA MET A 788 2.08 -15.71 -1.56
C MET A 788 3.20 -14.69 -1.80
N SER A 789 3.08 -13.49 -1.22
CA SER A 789 4.02 -12.39 -1.44
C SER A 789 5.41 -12.72 -0.88
N GLU A 790 5.44 -13.25 0.34
CA GLU A 790 6.67 -13.64 1.03
C GLU A 790 7.28 -14.90 0.40
N GLY A 791 6.47 -15.88 0.02
CA GLY A 791 6.92 -17.09 -0.69
C GLY A 791 7.64 -16.75 -1.99
N LEU A 792 7.11 -15.79 -2.75
CA LEU A 792 7.77 -15.27 -3.92
C LEU A 792 9.12 -14.61 -3.58
N ARG A 793 9.18 -13.77 -2.54
CA ARG A 793 10.42 -13.07 -2.13
C ARG A 793 11.54 -14.06 -1.79
N HIS A 794 11.20 -15.11 -1.05
CA HIS A 794 12.17 -16.13 -0.61
C HIS A 794 12.57 -17.12 -1.71
N LEU A 795 11.66 -17.45 -2.64
CA LEU A 795 11.90 -18.48 -3.66
C LEU A 795 12.31 -17.93 -5.03
N ARG A 796 12.36 -16.61 -5.24
CA ARG A 796 12.71 -16.00 -6.55
C ARG A 796 14.14 -16.31 -6.97
N ASP A 797 15.10 -16.11 -6.06
CA ASP A 797 16.54 -16.17 -6.35
C ASP A 797 17.25 -17.27 -5.53
N GLY A 798 16.50 -18.07 -4.78
CA GLY A 798 17.03 -19.05 -3.82
C GLY A 798 16.36 -20.42 -3.92
N ARG A 799 16.86 -21.35 -3.09
CA ARG A 799 16.18 -22.62 -2.82
C ARG A 799 15.35 -22.50 -1.55
N SER A 800 14.32 -23.33 -1.43
CA SER A 800 13.59 -23.43 -0.18
C SER A 800 14.51 -23.88 0.96
N ASP A 801 14.47 -23.16 2.08
CA ASP A 801 15.31 -23.45 3.23
C ASP A 801 14.47 -23.37 4.51
N ILE A 802 14.14 -24.54 5.06
CA ILE A 802 13.31 -24.71 6.25
C ILE A 802 13.94 -24.06 7.49
N SER A 803 15.25 -23.75 7.47
CA SER A 803 15.88 -23.01 8.58
C SER A 803 15.37 -21.57 8.68
N GLN A 804 14.93 -20.97 7.56
CA GLN A 804 14.41 -19.60 7.52
C GLN A 804 13.05 -19.52 8.22
N LYS A 805 12.88 -18.48 9.06
CA LYS A 805 11.67 -18.23 9.85
C LYS A 805 10.40 -18.28 8.99
N PHE A 806 10.41 -17.62 7.83
CA PHE A 806 9.28 -17.59 6.90
C PHE A 806 8.75 -18.99 6.55
N PHE A 807 9.62 -19.94 6.18
CA PHE A 807 9.17 -21.27 5.78
C PHE A 807 8.59 -22.06 6.97
N LYS A 808 9.12 -21.86 8.18
CA LYS A 808 8.53 -22.47 9.40
C LYS A 808 7.14 -21.92 9.66
N ASP A 809 6.97 -20.61 9.56
CA ASP A 809 5.71 -19.93 9.85
C ASP A 809 4.64 -20.26 8.80
N VAL A 810 5.01 -20.33 7.51
CA VAL A 810 4.05 -20.64 6.44
C VAL A 810 3.63 -22.11 6.47
N ILE A 811 4.54 -23.02 6.82
CA ILE A 811 4.23 -24.44 7.03
C ILE A 811 3.28 -24.60 8.23
N GLU A 812 3.48 -23.84 9.31
CA GLU A 812 2.59 -23.88 10.46
C GLU A 812 1.22 -23.30 10.12
N TYR A 813 1.15 -22.14 9.48
CA TYR A 813 -0.10 -21.52 9.01
C TYR A 813 -0.93 -22.49 8.15
N ASN A 814 -0.29 -23.08 7.14
CA ASN A 814 -0.94 -24.00 6.20
C ASN A 814 -1.32 -25.34 6.87
N TYR A 815 -0.55 -25.80 7.86
CA TYR A 815 -0.95 -26.92 8.72
C TYR A 815 -2.20 -26.61 9.53
N ILE A 816 -2.30 -25.40 10.11
CA ILE A 816 -3.50 -24.98 10.85
C ILE A 816 -4.73 -25.01 9.93
N ASP A 817 -4.60 -24.54 8.68
CA ASP A 817 -5.67 -24.62 7.67
C ASP A 817 -6.15 -26.06 7.44
N CYS A 818 -5.22 -27.02 7.31
CA CYS A 818 -5.53 -28.45 7.22
C CYS A 818 -6.16 -29.02 8.51
N LYS A 819 -5.65 -28.60 9.68
CA LYS A 819 -6.07 -29.10 10.99
C LYS A 819 -7.49 -28.64 11.34
N VAL A 820 -7.84 -27.38 11.08
CA VAL A 820 -9.21 -26.91 11.29
C VAL A 820 -10.18 -27.62 10.35
N LEU A 821 -9.78 -27.96 9.11
CA LEU A 821 -10.61 -28.76 8.21
C LEU A 821 -10.91 -30.15 8.78
N GLN A 822 -9.89 -30.80 9.34
CA GLN A 822 -10.05 -32.07 10.04
C GLN A 822 -11.03 -31.94 11.20
N GLU A 823 -10.83 -30.97 12.09
CA GLU A 823 -11.69 -30.79 13.27
C GLU A 823 -13.14 -30.47 12.89
N ILE A 824 -13.35 -29.65 11.87
CA ILE A 824 -14.69 -29.35 11.35
C ILE A 824 -15.40 -30.63 10.89
N LEU A 825 -14.73 -31.48 10.09
CA LEU A 825 -15.34 -32.73 9.62
C LEU A 825 -15.58 -33.71 10.78
N MET A 826 -14.63 -33.81 11.71
CA MET A 826 -14.76 -34.66 12.89
C MET A 826 -15.92 -34.24 13.80
N PHE A 827 -16.15 -32.94 13.99
CA PHE A 827 -17.29 -32.43 14.72
C PHE A 827 -18.61 -32.96 14.14
N PHE A 828 -18.81 -32.85 12.83
CA PHE A 828 -20.04 -33.35 12.18
C PHE A 828 -20.19 -34.88 12.21
N ARG A 829 -19.10 -35.63 12.41
CA ARG A 829 -19.12 -37.09 12.56
C ARG A 829 -19.34 -37.57 14.00
N LYS A 830 -19.19 -36.70 15.00
CA LYS A 830 -19.34 -37.04 16.43
C LYS A 830 -20.71 -36.69 16.99
N GLU A 831 -21.26 -35.53 16.58
CA GLU A 831 -22.55 -35.04 17.06
C GLU A 831 -23.75 -35.84 16.51
N HIS A 832 -23.51 -36.72 15.53
CA HIS A 832 -24.47 -37.39 14.67
C HIS A 832 -23.89 -38.72 14.17
#